data_AF-A0A5P2XHS3-F1
#
_entry.id   AF-A0A5P2XHS3-F1
#
_cell.length_a   1.000
_cell.length_b   1.000
_cell.length_c   1.000
_cell.angle_alpha   90.00
_cell.angle_beta   90.00
_cell.angle_gamma   90.00
#
_symmetry.space_group_name_H-M   'P 1'
#
loop_
_entity.id
_entity.type
_entity.pdbx_description
1 polymer ?
#
loop_
_entity_poly.entity_id
_entity_poly.type
_entity_poly.pdbx_seq_one_letter_code
_entity_poly.pdbx_strand_id
1 'polypeptide(L)'
;MTSDWQARRATPARPGEPLAIVGIAELDPDGLDDVVVDVARFGIPPMQARSMNRMQLLMLEAARRCLADAGHPERPLPAERTDVVTGLCFALDRQHANAVRIELPRYARELERAARAAGAAPDRAERAAAELRGQLAPHLGGSPHDRVGEMASTIPARIAAAFKLRGRTLAVESAEATSFVALAHAADQLRARASDAVLVLAGQRRESPFVAEALAAKSVSGPGGAEADGTRDIAEGVGAVLLKRLSTAVRDGDRVYASVLDCTLRHDPRPGCFRHSHSVALRHDAAADSLRAAGADPDTVQYVECAGSAVAREAAAEHEALARLHAERAPGAVVLGAGDGRAFAHAGLASVSRVARALRERRYPDPPPGGGEPEGAPFRRARVGEEWRPGPGAPRRAVVHGASLTGTFCHLVLEEHRRGAPAGPRARSRSGPRAVPVAVVGLGGRFAGAPDAAAFWQVVGSGRTRIGPVPDDVLDRDLYHCPGALSLTHSYTDQGGHVPVPEEPPDDLAVLPLRYAAMDGAQRLALDVAAELFAGRRDLSGRGVVAVGTTLGLTKERRAHTDLVLAGLEDTVATLPALAGLSALGKKKLLERLRERTARDAAEPSPALLDGCLASGVAALLANEYGLGAVPLAVEAACASSLAALDVAVGALRSGAADFAVAGGVELACTTRDMVLCSALGLLSHSRNAPFDAAADGFTPGDGCGLFLLKRYDDARRDGDTVHGVIRAVGASNDAKSLIAPDVAGQVRAMQRAFAQVDFEPCTVDYLEAHGTGTKVGDRVEIAAAARLYAGGPRAGALRIGSAKSFFGHTFAAAGSAGLLRTLLALRAGTLPPNTLLRTLNPALGLAAIPAEIATRAEPWPRPSGRPRRAAVSSFGTGGINYHVLVEEDPAHHTHHTHREHHEHRENRENREKGSGPR
;
A
#
# COMPACT_ATOMS: atom_id res chain seq x y z
N MET A 1 27.09 30.72 7.46
CA MET A 1 26.14 31.09 6.38
C MET A 1 24.80 30.37 6.60
N THR A 2 24.17 30.58 7.75
CA THR A 2 23.05 29.77 8.26
C THR A 2 21.76 30.57 8.47
N SER A 3 21.72 31.86 8.12
CA SER A 3 20.57 32.74 8.39
C SER A 3 19.67 33.02 7.18
N ASP A 4 20.10 32.73 5.95
CA ASP A 4 19.36 33.12 4.73
C ASP A 4 18.43 32.01 4.18
N TRP A 5 18.51 30.80 4.75
CA TRP A 5 17.69 29.64 4.34
C TRP A 5 16.30 29.64 5.01
N GLN A 6 16.18 30.16 6.23
CA GLN A 6 14.88 30.25 6.96
C GLN A 6 13.99 31.39 6.41
N ALA A 7 14.56 32.45 5.86
CA ALA A 7 13.81 33.66 5.48
C ALA A 7 12.99 33.52 4.18
N ARG A 8 13.26 32.53 3.32
CA ARG A 8 12.63 32.42 1.98
C ARG A 8 11.50 31.39 1.85
N ARG A 9 11.12 30.68 2.93
CA ARG A 9 10.02 29.68 2.92
C ARG A 9 8.65 30.19 3.42
N ALA A 10 8.52 31.47 3.78
CA ALA A 10 7.33 31.97 4.48
C ALA A 10 6.45 32.92 3.63
N THR A 11 6.13 32.56 2.38
CA THR A 11 4.82 32.99 1.86
C THR A 11 3.82 31.93 2.34
N PRO A 12 2.86 32.26 3.23
CA PRO A 12 1.91 31.26 3.70
C PRO A 12 1.23 30.64 2.48
N ALA A 13 1.36 29.32 2.35
CA ALA A 13 0.63 28.58 1.34
C ALA A 13 -0.85 28.93 1.55
N ARG A 14 -1.53 29.37 0.49
CA ARG A 14 -2.95 29.69 0.59
C ARG A 14 -3.68 28.44 1.08
N PRO A 15 -4.63 28.57 2.03
CA PRO A 15 -5.41 27.42 2.50
C PRO A 15 -6.02 26.67 1.32
N GLY A 16 -5.89 25.34 1.34
CA GLY A 16 -6.52 24.49 0.34
C GLY A 16 -8.04 24.66 0.36
N GLU A 17 -8.71 24.30 -0.74
CA GLU A 17 -10.18 24.26 -0.74
C GLU A 17 -10.67 23.30 0.37
N PRO A 18 -11.56 23.75 1.27
CA PRO A 18 -12.15 22.88 2.28
C PRO A 18 -12.89 21.69 1.65
N LEU A 19 -12.90 20.57 2.35
CA LEU A 19 -13.61 19.36 1.94
C LEU A 19 -14.83 19.17 2.84
N ALA A 20 -15.91 18.62 2.32
CA ALA A 20 -17.12 18.32 3.06
C ALA A 20 -17.20 16.81 3.32
N ILE A 21 -17.47 16.45 4.58
CA ILE A 21 -17.97 15.11 4.93
C ILE A 21 -19.47 15.12 4.64
N VAL A 22 -19.90 14.34 3.64
CA VAL A 22 -21.29 14.35 3.15
C VAL A 22 -22.08 13.08 3.47
N GLY A 23 -21.39 12.02 3.89
CA GLY A 23 -21.99 10.79 4.39
C GLY A 23 -21.11 10.17 5.46
N ILE A 24 -21.72 9.57 6.47
CA ILE A 24 -21.03 8.87 7.56
C ILE A 24 -21.75 7.54 7.81
N ALA A 25 -20.99 6.47 7.99
CA ALA A 25 -21.49 5.24 8.58
C ALA A 25 -20.49 4.66 9.56
N GLU A 26 -21.03 3.98 10.56
CA GLU A 26 -20.28 3.31 11.59
C GLU A 26 -21.01 2.00 11.88
N LEU A 27 -20.27 0.90 11.83
CA LEU A 27 -20.70 -0.40 12.27
C LEU A 27 -20.01 -0.65 13.60
N ASP A 28 -20.68 -0.26 14.67
CA ASP A 28 -20.38 -0.78 15.99
C ASP A 28 -21.58 -0.62 16.94
N PRO A 29 -22.27 -1.73 17.23
CA PRO A 29 -22.93 -1.86 18.51
C PRO A 29 -22.67 -3.27 19.07
N ASP A 30 -21.86 -3.40 20.11
CA ASP A 30 -21.73 -4.61 20.94
C ASP A 30 -21.10 -5.87 20.28
N GLY A 31 -20.66 -5.82 19.01
CA GLY A 31 -19.88 -6.89 18.33
C GLY A 31 -20.07 -6.99 16.80
N LEU A 32 -18.97 -7.07 16.02
CA LEU A 32 -19.04 -7.15 14.54
C LEU A 32 -19.58 -8.49 14.01
N ASP A 33 -19.58 -9.54 14.83
CA ASP A 33 -19.98 -10.89 14.44
C ASP A 33 -21.47 -11.00 14.17
N ASP A 34 -22.30 -10.21 14.86
CA ASP A 34 -23.75 -10.21 14.72
C ASP A 34 -24.26 -9.44 13.49
N VAL A 35 -23.37 -8.74 12.76
CA VAL A 35 -23.75 -7.97 11.57
C VAL A 35 -24.07 -8.91 10.40
N VAL A 36 -25.36 -9.17 10.16
CA VAL A 36 -25.79 -9.97 9.00
C VAL A 36 -25.74 -9.13 7.72
N VAL A 37 -25.02 -9.62 6.70
CA VAL A 37 -24.87 -8.95 5.41
C VAL A 37 -25.54 -9.78 4.32
N ASP A 38 -26.58 -9.24 3.69
CA ASP A 38 -27.22 -9.82 2.51
C ASP A 38 -26.35 -9.60 1.27
N VAL A 39 -25.54 -10.60 0.93
CA VAL A 39 -24.62 -10.55 -0.22
C VAL A 39 -25.33 -10.51 -1.57
N ALA A 40 -26.57 -11.02 -1.64
CA ALA A 40 -27.34 -11.04 -2.89
C ALA A 40 -27.68 -9.62 -3.35
N ARG A 41 -27.88 -8.70 -2.40
CA ARG A 41 -28.07 -7.26 -2.67
C ARG A 41 -26.93 -6.64 -3.49
N PHE A 42 -25.71 -7.16 -3.35
CA PHE A 42 -24.53 -6.66 -4.07
C PHE A 42 -24.24 -7.44 -5.36
N GLY A 43 -25.12 -8.37 -5.76
CA GLY A 43 -24.91 -9.22 -6.93
C GLY A 43 -23.77 -10.24 -6.75
N ILE A 44 -23.44 -10.60 -5.51
CA ILE A 44 -22.36 -11.53 -5.21
C ILE A 44 -22.92 -12.96 -5.20
N PRO A 45 -22.40 -13.88 -6.05
CA PRO A 45 -22.84 -15.27 -6.06
C PRO A 45 -22.54 -16.00 -4.74
N PRO A 46 -23.40 -16.94 -4.28
CA PRO A 46 -23.19 -17.68 -3.03
C PRO A 46 -21.83 -18.39 -2.94
N MET A 47 -21.33 -18.93 -4.06
CA MET A 47 -20.02 -19.59 -4.11
C MET A 47 -18.86 -18.62 -3.87
N GLN A 48 -18.96 -17.37 -4.35
CA GLN A 48 -17.95 -16.35 -4.08
C GLN A 48 -18.03 -15.88 -2.63
N ALA A 49 -19.25 -15.71 -2.09
CA ALA A 49 -19.46 -15.29 -0.71
C ALA A 49 -18.77 -16.22 0.30
N ARG A 50 -18.76 -17.54 0.05
CA ARG A 50 -18.09 -18.54 0.91
C ARG A 50 -16.57 -18.37 0.99
N SER A 51 -15.95 -17.77 -0.04
CA SER A 51 -14.50 -17.54 -0.07
C SER A 51 -14.08 -16.17 0.49
N MET A 52 -15.04 -15.26 0.69
CA MET A 52 -14.74 -13.90 1.14
C MET A 52 -14.30 -13.90 2.60
N ASN A 53 -13.32 -13.05 2.91
CA ASN A 53 -13.00 -12.67 4.28
C ASN A 53 -14.16 -11.88 4.91
N ARG A 54 -14.30 -11.93 6.23
CA ARG A 54 -15.41 -11.25 6.94
C ARG A 54 -15.40 -9.75 6.75
N MET A 55 -14.22 -9.13 6.72
CA MET A 55 -14.06 -7.67 6.56
C MET A 55 -14.60 -7.14 5.22
N GLN A 56 -14.54 -7.93 4.13
CA GLN A 56 -15.16 -7.59 2.85
C GLN A 56 -16.68 -7.37 2.98
N LEU A 57 -17.35 -8.21 3.75
CA LEU A 57 -18.80 -8.13 3.95
C LEU A 57 -19.16 -6.90 4.79
N LEU A 58 -18.44 -6.69 5.89
CA LEU A 58 -18.66 -5.57 6.79
C LEU A 58 -18.42 -4.23 6.09
N MET A 59 -17.33 -4.10 5.34
CA MET A 59 -17.04 -2.86 4.59
C MET A 59 -18.01 -2.62 3.42
N LEU A 60 -18.56 -3.65 2.80
CA LEU A 60 -19.65 -3.49 1.81
C LEU A 60 -20.91 -2.90 2.47
N GLU A 61 -21.28 -3.38 3.65
CA GLU A 61 -22.42 -2.86 4.38
C GLU A 61 -22.17 -1.44 4.93
N ALA A 62 -20.96 -1.16 5.42
CA ALA A 62 -20.57 0.20 5.84
C ALA A 62 -20.60 1.18 4.66
N ALA A 63 -20.07 0.79 3.49
CA ALA A 63 -20.16 1.57 2.26
C ALA A 63 -21.63 1.85 1.90
N ARG A 64 -22.49 0.82 1.90
CA ARG A 64 -23.92 0.97 1.61
C ARG A 64 -24.59 1.98 2.53
N ARG A 65 -24.36 1.88 3.85
CA ARG A 65 -24.92 2.82 4.83
C ARG A 65 -24.40 4.24 4.65
N CYS A 66 -23.11 4.40 4.37
CA CYS A 66 -22.49 5.71 4.15
C CYS A 66 -23.04 6.39 2.89
N LEU A 67 -23.19 5.62 1.81
CA LEU A 67 -23.74 6.11 0.56
C LEU A 67 -25.24 6.45 0.70
N ALA A 68 -26.01 5.61 1.39
CA ALA A 68 -27.40 5.92 1.72
C ALA A 68 -27.52 7.19 2.58
N ASP A 69 -26.62 7.36 3.56
CA ASP A 69 -26.54 8.58 4.37
C ASP A 69 -26.18 9.82 3.53
N ALA A 70 -25.39 9.68 2.47
CA ALA A 70 -25.15 10.74 1.50
C ALA A 70 -26.33 10.99 0.52
N GLY A 71 -27.39 10.18 0.60
CA GLY A 71 -28.60 10.26 -0.22
C GLY A 71 -28.54 9.46 -1.53
N HIS A 72 -27.64 8.49 -1.66
CA HIS A 72 -27.60 7.57 -2.80
C HIS A 72 -28.51 6.34 -2.56
N PRO A 73 -29.30 5.86 -3.55
CA PRO A 73 -29.23 6.17 -4.98
C PRO A 73 -30.10 7.36 -5.44
N GLU A 74 -30.92 7.95 -4.58
CA GLU A 74 -31.82 9.06 -4.94
C GLU A 74 -31.04 10.27 -5.48
N ARG A 75 -29.80 10.43 -5.03
CA ARG A 75 -28.83 11.42 -5.48
C ARG A 75 -27.62 10.70 -6.07
N PRO A 76 -27.45 10.71 -7.40
CA PRO A 76 -26.38 9.97 -8.04
C PRO A 76 -25.02 10.58 -7.71
N LEU A 77 -24.04 9.69 -7.50
CA LEU A 77 -22.63 10.08 -7.36
C LEU A 77 -21.99 10.33 -8.73
N PRO A 78 -20.90 11.12 -8.81
CA PRO A 78 -20.06 11.20 -10.01
C PRO A 78 -19.26 9.90 -10.18
N ALA A 79 -19.96 8.79 -10.46
CA ALA A 79 -19.44 7.43 -10.37
C ALA A 79 -18.13 7.20 -11.15
N GLU A 80 -17.97 7.89 -12.28
CA GLU A 80 -16.74 7.84 -13.06
C GLU A 80 -15.53 8.33 -12.27
N ARG A 81 -15.67 9.29 -11.38
CA ARG A 81 -14.57 9.96 -10.65
C ARG A 81 -14.73 9.86 -9.13
N THR A 82 -15.38 8.79 -8.67
CA THR A 82 -15.45 8.44 -7.26
C THR A 82 -14.43 7.38 -6.94
N ASP A 83 -13.49 7.70 -6.06
CA ASP A 83 -12.48 6.75 -5.58
C ASP A 83 -13.00 5.98 -4.35
N VAL A 84 -12.43 4.80 -4.10
CA VAL A 84 -12.65 4.00 -2.89
C VAL A 84 -11.31 3.68 -2.24
N VAL A 85 -11.13 4.13 -1.01
CA VAL A 85 -9.90 3.92 -0.23
C VAL A 85 -10.26 3.18 1.04
N THR A 86 -9.60 2.06 1.32
CA THR A 86 -9.86 1.25 2.52
C THR A 86 -8.63 1.17 3.41
N GLY A 87 -8.80 1.39 4.71
CA GLY A 87 -7.77 1.25 5.74
C GLY A 87 -7.91 -0.05 6.50
N LEU A 88 -6.86 -0.86 6.54
CA LEU A 88 -6.82 -2.16 7.22
C LEU A 88 -5.45 -2.32 7.89
N CYS A 89 -5.37 -3.16 8.92
CA CYS A 89 -4.11 -3.51 9.56
C CYS A 89 -4.17 -4.98 9.94
N PHE A 90 -3.06 -5.69 9.74
CA PHE A 90 -2.92 -7.13 9.95
C PHE A 90 -3.67 -8.00 8.93
N ALA A 91 -3.36 -9.28 8.92
CA ALA A 91 -3.94 -10.27 8.05
C ALA A 91 -5.39 -10.61 8.45
N LEU A 92 -6.20 -10.88 7.43
CA LEU A 92 -7.63 -11.16 7.55
C LEU A 92 -7.89 -12.66 7.81
N ASP A 93 -9.06 -13.01 8.36
CA ASP A 93 -9.48 -14.38 8.69
C ASP A 93 -9.19 -15.40 7.57
N ARG A 94 -9.50 -15.07 6.32
CA ARG A 94 -9.26 -15.98 5.19
C ARG A 94 -7.77 -16.18 4.90
N GLN A 95 -6.93 -15.16 5.11
CA GLN A 95 -5.49 -15.30 4.92
C GLN A 95 -4.87 -16.27 5.93
N HIS A 96 -5.35 -16.20 7.19
CA HIS A 96 -5.02 -17.12 8.27
C HIS A 96 -5.48 -18.55 7.99
N ALA A 97 -6.77 -18.74 7.68
CA ALA A 97 -7.33 -20.06 7.38
C ALA A 97 -6.60 -20.76 6.23
N ASN A 98 -6.28 -20.02 5.17
CA ASN A 98 -5.52 -20.54 4.04
C ASN A 98 -4.07 -20.91 4.39
N ALA A 99 -3.41 -20.13 5.27
CA ALA A 99 -2.07 -20.44 5.73
C ALA A 99 -2.04 -21.78 6.49
N VAL A 100 -2.95 -21.95 7.46
CA VAL A 100 -3.09 -23.21 8.22
C VAL A 100 -3.42 -24.38 7.29
N ARG A 101 -4.36 -24.18 6.36
CA ARG A 101 -4.77 -25.22 5.39
C ARG A 101 -3.63 -25.73 4.52
N ILE A 102 -2.71 -24.84 4.13
CA ILE A 102 -1.58 -25.19 3.28
C ILE A 102 -0.42 -25.79 4.08
N GLU A 103 -0.27 -25.45 5.36
CA GLU A 103 0.72 -26.07 6.25
C GLU A 103 0.27 -27.44 6.79
N LEU A 104 -1.05 -27.69 6.84
CA LEU A 104 -1.61 -28.92 7.38
C LEU A 104 -1.06 -30.22 6.76
N PRO A 105 -0.86 -30.36 5.43
CA PRO A 105 -0.22 -31.54 4.85
C PRO A 105 1.19 -31.83 5.40
N ARG A 106 2.01 -30.80 5.60
CA ARG A 106 3.34 -30.94 6.19
C ARG A 106 3.24 -31.35 7.66
N TYR A 107 2.37 -30.71 8.43
CA TYR A 107 2.12 -31.08 9.82
C TYR A 107 1.66 -32.53 9.96
N ALA A 108 0.72 -32.98 9.10
CA ALA A 108 0.24 -34.35 9.08
C ALA A 108 1.34 -35.37 8.72
N ARG A 109 2.24 -35.03 7.79
CA ARG A 109 3.41 -35.87 7.48
C ARG A 109 4.36 -35.99 8.67
N GLU A 110 4.62 -34.90 9.39
CA GLU A 110 5.47 -34.95 10.59
C GLU A 110 4.78 -35.67 11.76
N LEU A 111 3.45 -35.58 11.89
CA LEU A 111 2.67 -36.39 12.83
C LEU A 111 2.85 -37.88 12.55
N GLU A 112 2.71 -38.30 11.29
CA GLU A 112 2.92 -39.71 10.91
C GLU A 112 4.32 -40.18 11.29
N ARG A 113 5.35 -39.39 10.94
CA ARG A 113 6.76 -39.70 11.27
C ARG A 113 6.99 -39.77 12.78
N ALA A 114 6.44 -38.82 13.54
CA ALA A 114 6.53 -38.78 15.00
C ALA A 114 5.81 -39.97 15.65
N ALA A 115 4.63 -40.34 15.15
CA ALA A 115 3.87 -41.48 15.63
C ALA A 115 4.61 -42.81 15.41
N ARG A 116 5.20 -43.01 14.22
CA ARG A 116 6.06 -44.18 13.93
C ARG A 116 7.25 -44.22 14.89
N ALA A 117 7.94 -43.09 15.09
CA ALA A 117 9.07 -43.00 16.00
C ALA A 117 8.70 -43.21 17.48
N ALA A 118 7.44 -42.96 17.84
CA ALA A 118 6.89 -43.21 19.17
C ALA A 118 6.38 -44.66 19.38
N GLY A 119 6.49 -45.52 18.36
CA GLY A 119 6.12 -46.94 18.43
C GLY A 119 4.72 -47.26 17.91
N ALA A 120 4.04 -46.34 17.21
CA ALA A 120 2.79 -46.66 16.52
C ALA A 120 3.07 -47.55 15.29
N ALA A 121 2.19 -48.52 15.05
CA ALA A 121 2.22 -49.32 13.84
C ALA A 121 2.07 -48.42 12.58
N PRO A 122 2.73 -48.74 11.45
CA PRO A 122 2.68 -47.96 10.21
C PRO A 122 1.27 -47.52 9.79
N ASP A 123 0.32 -48.44 9.80
CA ASP A 123 -1.07 -48.23 9.41
C ASP A 123 -1.80 -47.30 10.38
N ARG A 124 -1.48 -47.36 11.69
CA ARG A 124 -2.02 -46.45 12.70
C ARG A 124 -1.44 -45.06 12.56
N ALA A 125 -0.15 -44.93 12.28
CA ALA A 125 0.48 -43.62 12.07
C ALA A 125 -0.11 -42.90 10.84
N GLU A 126 -0.31 -43.61 9.73
CA GLU A 126 -0.95 -43.08 8.53
C GLU A 126 -2.41 -42.69 8.80
N ARG A 127 -3.16 -43.54 9.51
CA ARG A 127 -4.54 -43.22 9.93
C ARG A 127 -4.60 -41.99 10.84
N ALA A 128 -3.64 -41.80 11.75
CA ALA A 128 -3.61 -40.61 12.60
C ALA A 128 -3.47 -39.33 11.77
N ALA A 129 -2.60 -39.32 10.76
CA ALA A 129 -2.46 -38.20 9.83
C ALA A 129 -3.74 -37.96 9.00
N ALA A 130 -4.44 -39.02 8.58
CA ALA A 130 -5.72 -38.92 7.88
C ALA A 130 -6.86 -38.41 8.78
N GLU A 131 -6.96 -38.91 10.01
CA GLU A 131 -7.96 -38.50 11.01
C GLU A 131 -7.82 -37.01 11.34
N LEU A 132 -6.58 -36.54 11.59
CA LEU A 132 -6.33 -35.12 11.86
C LEU A 132 -6.78 -34.24 10.70
N ARG A 133 -6.43 -34.60 9.45
CA ARG A 133 -6.86 -33.85 8.26
C ARG A 133 -8.38 -33.83 8.13
N GLY A 134 -9.04 -34.96 8.38
CA GLY A 134 -10.50 -35.07 8.36
C GLY A 134 -11.20 -34.20 9.39
N GLN A 135 -10.63 -34.04 10.59
CA GLN A 135 -11.19 -33.19 11.65
C GLN A 135 -11.02 -31.69 11.35
N LEU A 136 -9.92 -31.28 10.72
CA LEU A 136 -9.62 -29.87 10.48
C LEU A 136 -10.20 -29.32 9.16
N ALA A 137 -10.33 -30.16 8.12
CA ALA A 137 -10.79 -29.72 6.80
C ALA A 137 -12.14 -28.95 6.81
N PRO A 138 -13.17 -29.34 7.59
CA PRO A 138 -14.44 -28.60 7.64
C PRO A 138 -14.31 -27.17 8.19
N HIS A 139 -13.33 -26.92 9.07
CA HIS A 139 -13.14 -25.64 9.76
C HIS A 139 -12.32 -24.64 8.95
N LEU A 140 -11.34 -25.13 8.19
CA LEU A 140 -10.45 -24.28 7.38
C LEU A 140 -11.09 -23.87 6.04
N GLY A 141 -12.13 -24.60 5.62
CA GLY A 141 -12.80 -24.39 4.35
C GLY A 141 -11.87 -24.60 3.14
N GLY A 142 -12.23 -24.01 2.01
CA GLY A 142 -11.42 -24.06 0.80
C GLY A 142 -12.25 -23.77 -0.44
N SER A 143 -11.75 -22.87 -1.28
CA SER A 143 -12.38 -22.50 -2.54
C SER A 143 -11.33 -22.16 -3.59
N PRO A 144 -11.57 -22.46 -4.88
CA PRO A 144 -10.75 -21.94 -5.97
C PRO A 144 -10.63 -20.41 -5.93
N HIS A 145 -11.64 -19.71 -5.39
CA HIS A 145 -11.67 -18.25 -5.29
C HIS A 145 -10.97 -17.68 -4.06
N ASP A 146 -10.37 -18.52 -3.21
CA ASP A 146 -9.73 -18.09 -1.96
C ASP A 146 -8.69 -16.98 -2.17
N ARG A 147 -7.91 -17.05 -3.26
CA ARG A 147 -6.93 -15.99 -3.57
C ARG A 147 -7.58 -14.61 -3.68
N VAL A 148 -8.74 -14.50 -4.33
CA VAL A 148 -9.45 -13.23 -4.47
C VAL A 148 -10.27 -12.92 -3.20
N GLY A 149 -10.70 -13.95 -2.48
CA GLY A 149 -11.45 -13.81 -1.24
C GLY A 149 -10.62 -13.32 -0.04
N GLU A 150 -9.29 -13.45 -0.08
CA GLU A 150 -8.42 -13.10 1.03
C GLU A 150 -7.76 -11.71 0.92
N MET A 151 -7.59 -11.18 -0.29
CA MET A 151 -6.79 -9.98 -0.55
C MET A 151 -7.46 -8.70 -0.05
N ALA A 152 -6.71 -7.83 0.63
CA ALA A 152 -7.22 -6.55 1.15
C ALA A 152 -7.66 -5.61 0.00
N SER A 153 -6.90 -5.59 -1.10
CA SER A 153 -7.20 -4.80 -2.31
C SER A 153 -8.52 -5.18 -3.00
N THR A 154 -9.06 -6.37 -2.73
CA THR A 154 -10.36 -6.77 -3.30
C THR A 154 -11.55 -6.16 -2.56
N ILE A 155 -11.37 -5.67 -1.33
CA ILE A 155 -12.41 -4.94 -0.59
C ILE A 155 -12.84 -3.66 -1.32
N PRO A 156 -11.94 -2.69 -1.61
CA PRO A 156 -12.32 -1.48 -2.34
C PRO A 156 -12.78 -1.78 -3.76
N ALA A 157 -12.22 -2.81 -4.42
CA ALA A 157 -12.66 -3.24 -5.74
C ALA A 157 -14.10 -3.82 -5.76
N ARG A 158 -14.48 -4.60 -4.74
CA ARG A 158 -15.85 -5.10 -4.60
C ARG A 158 -16.84 -3.98 -4.30
N ILE A 159 -16.47 -3.04 -3.44
CA ILE A 159 -17.28 -1.83 -3.18
C ILE A 159 -17.47 -1.06 -4.50
N ALA A 160 -16.38 -0.82 -5.24
CA ALA A 160 -16.44 -0.18 -6.55
C ALA A 160 -17.37 -0.92 -7.53
N ALA A 161 -17.28 -2.26 -7.60
CA ALA A 161 -18.13 -3.06 -8.47
C ALA A 161 -19.61 -3.06 -8.06
N ALA A 162 -19.89 -3.08 -6.75
CA ALA A 162 -21.24 -3.05 -6.19
C ALA A 162 -21.95 -1.71 -6.48
N PHE A 163 -21.23 -0.60 -6.37
CA PHE A 163 -21.77 0.76 -6.54
C PHE A 163 -21.39 1.43 -7.87
N LYS A 164 -20.77 0.69 -8.80
CA LYS A 164 -20.35 1.13 -10.14
C LYS A 164 -19.40 2.34 -10.13
N LEU A 165 -18.51 2.41 -9.14
CA LEU A 165 -17.54 3.48 -8.98
C LEU A 165 -16.26 3.15 -9.78
N ARG A 166 -15.84 4.05 -10.68
CA ARG A 166 -14.74 3.82 -11.64
C ARG A 166 -13.51 4.71 -11.39
N GLY A 167 -13.42 5.30 -10.20
CA GLY A 167 -12.24 6.01 -9.73
C GLY A 167 -11.11 5.06 -9.34
N ARG A 168 -10.17 5.58 -8.55
CA ARG A 168 -9.09 4.79 -7.93
C ARG A 168 -9.66 3.85 -6.88
N THR A 169 -9.01 2.70 -6.74
CA THR A 169 -9.28 1.75 -5.66
C THR A 169 -7.96 1.26 -5.08
N LEU A 170 -7.78 1.40 -3.77
CA LEU A 170 -6.60 0.90 -3.07
C LEU A 170 -6.91 0.65 -1.59
N ALA A 171 -6.17 -0.27 -0.99
CA ALA A 171 -6.09 -0.44 0.46
C ALA A 171 -4.78 0.15 0.98
N VAL A 172 -4.78 0.69 2.20
CA VAL A 172 -3.60 1.27 2.85
C VAL A 172 -3.46 0.79 4.28
N GLU A 173 -2.21 0.75 4.76
CA GLU A 173 -1.87 0.51 6.16
C GLU A 173 -0.76 1.47 6.60
N SER A 174 -0.93 2.06 7.79
CA SER A 174 0.07 2.83 8.52
C SER A 174 -0.12 2.60 10.03
N ALA A 175 -0.34 1.35 10.42
CA ALA A 175 -0.76 0.95 11.77
C ALA A 175 -1.93 1.82 12.29
N GLU A 176 -1.81 2.50 13.44
CA GLU A 176 -2.87 3.36 13.99
C GLU A 176 -3.13 4.63 13.17
N ALA A 177 -2.16 5.08 12.37
CA ALA A 177 -2.34 6.24 11.50
C ALA A 177 -3.06 5.91 10.18
N THR A 178 -3.48 4.65 9.97
CA THR A 178 -4.11 4.15 8.74
C THR A 178 -5.30 4.99 8.26
N SER A 179 -6.25 5.33 9.15
CA SER A 179 -7.38 6.19 8.80
C SER A 179 -6.93 7.57 8.32
N PHE A 180 -5.90 8.13 8.94
CA PHE A 180 -5.42 9.47 8.62
C PHE A 180 -4.63 9.51 7.31
N VAL A 181 -3.82 8.51 6.99
CA VAL A 181 -3.18 8.41 5.66
C VAL A 181 -4.21 8.24 4.56
N ALA A 182 -5.29 7.49 4.80
CA ALA A 182 -6.39 7.35 3.85
C ALA A 182 -7.14 8.68 3.62
N LEU A 183 -7.43 9.42 4.70
CA LEU A 183 -8.06 10.75 4.64
C LEU A 183 -7.16 11.80 3.96
N ALA A 184 -5.85 11.80 4.25
CA ALA A 184 -4.89 12.70 3.61
C ALA A 184 -4.76 12.41 2.10
N HIS A 185 -4.68 11.13 1.72
CA HIS A 185 -4.70 10.75 0.31
C HIS A 185 -6.00 11.22 -0.38
N ALA A 186 -7.16 10.99 0.24
CA ALA A 186 -8.44 11.47 -0.28
C ALA A 186 -8.47 12.99 -0.44
N ALA A 187 -7.90 13.73 0.52
CA ALA A 187 -7.81 15.17 0.47
C ALA A 187 -6.95 15.66 -0.70
N ASP A 188 -5.79 15.04 -0.91
CA ASP A 188 -4.91 15.33 -2.05
C ASP A 188 -5.62 15.10 -3.38
N GLN A 189 -6.31 13.97 -3.56
CA GLN A 189 -7.02 13.66 -4.82
C GLN A 189 -8.17 14.65 -5.10
N LEU A 190 -8.93 15.04 -4.07
CA LEU A 190 -10.04 16.00 -4.21
C LEU A 190 -9.54 17.40 -4.54
N ARG A 191 -8.48 17.87 -3.86
CA ARG A 191 -7.87 19.20 -4.04
C ARG A 191 -7.14 19.31 -5.38
N ALA A 192 -6.47 18.25 -5.81
CA ALA A 192 -5.86 18.14 -7.14
C ALA A 192 -6.89 18.04 -8.26
N ARG A 193 -8.18 17.89 -7.92
CA ARG A 193 -9.26 17.59 -8.88
C ARG A 193 -8.91 16.37 -9.73
N ALA A 194 -8.25 15.38 -9.13
CA ALA A 194 -8.09 14.06 -9.72
C ALA A 194 -9.39 13.26 -9.57
N SER A 195 -10.15 13.54 -8.52
CA SER A 195 -11.42 12.88 -8.18
C SER A 195 -12.49 13.91 -7.79
N ASP A 196 -13.76 13.53 -7.88
CA ASP A 196 -14.90 14.41 -7.53
C ASP A 196 -15.58 14.01 -6.22
N ALA A 197 -15.43 12.74 -5.83
CA ALA A 197 -15.78 12.22 -4.51
C ALA A 197 -14.78 11.13 -4.11
N VAL A 198 -14.59 10.90 -2.81
CA VAL A 198 -13.78 9.79 -2.30
C VAL A 198 -14.52 9.14 -1.15
N LEU A 199 -14.78 7.84 -1.26
CA LEU A 199 -15.30 7.02 -0.18
C LEU A 199 -14.12 6.43 0.59
N VAL A 200 -13.94 6.86 1.83
CA VAL A 200 -12.89 6.35 2.73
C VAL A 200 -13.54 5.44 3.75
N LEU A 201 -13.04 4.21 3.86
CA LEU A 201 -13.45 3.24 4.89
C LEU A 201 -12.24 2.80 5.68
N ALA A 202 -12.44 2.42 6.93
CA ALA A 202 -11.41 1.74 7.71
C ALA A 202 -12.07 0.72 8.63
N GLY A 203 -11.37 -0.40 8.89
CA GLY A 203 -11.95 -1.49 9.67
C GLY A 203 -10.89 -2.30 10.39
N GLN A 204 -11.20 -2.65 11.64
CA GLN A 204 -10.37 -3.49 12.48
C GLN A 204 -11.25 -4.59 13.09
N ARG A 205 -10.78 -5.83 13.03
CA ARG A 205 -11.35 -6.98 13.72
C ARG A 205 -10.20 -7.76 14.38
N ARG A 206 -10.51 -8.49 15.43
CA ARG A 206 -9.61 -9.43 16.08
C ARG A 206 -9.63 -10.75 15.31
N GLU A 207 -8.78 -10.84 14.30
CA GLU A 207 -8.70 -12.04 13.45
C GLU A 207 -7.83 -13.16 14.06
N SER A 208 -7.01 -12.84 15.06
CA SER A 208 -6.18 -13.81 15.76
C SER A 208 -5.85 -13.37 17.20
N PRO A 209 -5.81 -14.31 18.17
CA PRO A 209 -5.32 -14.01 19.53
C PRO A 209 -3.83 -13.63 19.55
N PHE A 210 -3.04 -14.08 18.57
CA PHE A 210 -1.62 -13.78 18.43
C PHE A 210 -1.32 -12.27 18.48
N VAL A 211 -2.15 -11.43 17.84
CA VAL A 211 -1.89 -9.99 17.78
C VAL A 211 -1.97 -9.37 19.19
N ALA A 212 -2.90 -9.84 20.02
CA ALA A 212 -3.00 -9.39 21.41
C ALA A 212 -1.78 -9.81 22.24
N GLU A 213 -1.27 -11.03 22.04
CA GLU A 213 -0.05 -11.52 22.69
C GLU A 213 1.20 -10.73 22.25
N ALA A 214 1.33 -10.45 20.95
CA ALA A 214 2.43 -9.65 20.41
C ALA A 214 2.38 -8.19 20.92
N LEU A 215 1.18 -7.62 21.06
CA LEU A 215 0.97 -6.31 21.68
C LEU A 215 1.34 -6.30 23.16
N ALA A 216 0.96 -7.34 23.90
CA ALA A 216 1.31 -7.48 25.31
C ALA A 216 2.83 -7.55 25.50
N ALA A 217 3.54 -8.39 24.73
CA ALA A 217 4.99 -8.47 24.75
C ALA A 217 5.67 -7.13 24.43
N LYS A 218 5.11 -6.39 23.48
CA LYS A 218 5.60 -5.04 23.15
C LYS A 218 5.35 -4.02 24.27
N SER A 219 4.30 -4.21 25.07
CA SER A 219 3.92 -3.29 26.16
C SER A 219 4.78 -3.49 27.42
N VAL A 220 5.23 -4.71 27.71
CA VAL A 220 6.06 -5.05 28.89
C VAL A 220 7.50 -4.52 28.80
N SER A 221 7.97 -4.15 27.61
CA SER A 221 9.37 -3.76 27.33
C SER A 221 9.60 -2.24 27.20
N GLY A 222 8.59 -1.41 27.48
CA GLY A 222 8.74 0.04 27.57
C GLY A 222 9.59 0.47 28.79
N PRO A 223 10.33 1.60 28.75
CA PRO A 223 11.10 2.04 29.90
C PRO A 223 10.15 2.49 31.02
N GLY A 224 9.89 1.63 32.00
CA GLY A 224 9.00 1.89 33.13
C GLY A 224 8.32 0.62 33.65
N GLY A 225 9.06 -0.49 33.75
CA GLY A 225 8.51 -1.77 34.20
C GLY A 225 7.62 -1.63 35.45
N ALA A 226 6.48 -2.32 35.40
CA ALA A 226 5.49 -2.46 36.46
C ALA A 226 4.64 -1.22 36.80
N GLU A 227 3.70 -0.86 35.92
CA GLU A 227 2.35 -0.52 36.35
C GLU A 227 1.36 -1.37 35.54
N ALA A 228 0.43 -2.00 36.24
CA ALA A 228 -0.56 -2.91 35.68
C ALA A 228 -1.61 -2.12 34.89
N ASP A 229 -1.28 -1.72 33.67
CA ASP A 229 -2.26 -1.27 32.68
C ASP A 229 -2.99 -2.51 32.13
N GLY A 230 -4.31 -2.54 32.21
CA GLY A 230 -5.15 -3.65 31.77
C GLY A 230 -4.77 -4.15 30.38
N THR A 231 -4.98 -5.45 30.13
CA THR A 231 -4.76 -6.09 28.83
C THR A 231 -5.32 -5.22 27.70
N ARG A 232 -4.43 -4.65 26.87
CA ARG A 232 -4.81 -3.84 25.70
C ARG A 232 -5.66 -4.72 24.79
N ASP A 233 -6.93 -4.37 24.65
CA ASP A 233 -7.78 -5.03 23.68
C ASP A 233 -7.83 -4.23 22.38
N ILE A 234 -7.75 -4.91 21.24
CA ILE A 234 -7.98 -4.33 19.92
C ILE A 234 -9.50 -4.14 19.82
N ALA A 235 -9.99 -2.93 20.09
CA ALA A 235 -11.41 -2.69 19.89
C ALA A 235 -11.74 -2.72 18.39
N GLU A 236 -12.75 -3.50 18.07
CA GLU A 236 -13.19 -3.76 16.71
C GLU A 236 -14.11 -2.64 16.20
N GLY A 237 -14.22 -2.50 14.89
CA GLY A 237 -15.21 -1.62 14.29
C GLY A 237 -14.95 -1.36 12.82
N VAL A 238 -15.96 -0.87 12.11
CA VAL A 238 -15.84 -0.43 10.72
C VAL A 238 -16.47 0.94 10.54
N GLY A 239 -15.70 1.91 10.06
CA GLY A 239 -16.13 3.26 9.75
C GLY A 239 -16.12 3.55 8.25
N ALA A 240 -16.95 4.47 7.81
CA ALA A 240 -16.95 4.98 6.44
C ALA A 240 -17.36 6.46 6.39
N VAL A 241 -16.63 7.26 5.61
CA VAL A 241 -16.99 8.63 5.28
C VAL A 241 -16.93 8.88 3.78
N LEU A 242 -17.88 9.65 3.27
CA LEU A 242 -17.86 10.15 1.90
C LEU A 242 -17.42 11.61 1.88
N LEU A 243 -16.32 11.89 1.17
CA LEU A 243 -15.72 13.20 1.05
C LEU A 243 -15.97 13.80 -0.34
N LYS A 244 -16.29 15.09 -0.39
CA LYS A 244 -16.35 15.91 -1.61
C LYS A 244 -15.64 17.23 -1.36
N ARG A 245 -15.23 17.93 -2.42
CA ARG A 245 -14.88 19.36 -2.28
C ARG A 245 -16.09 20.14 -1.76
N LEU A 246 -15.91 21.06 -0.81
CA LEU A 246 -17.01 21.80 -0.21
C LEU A 246 -17.81 22.58 -1.26
N SER A 247 -17.16 23.18 -2.26
CA SER A 247 -17.86 23.88 -3.34
C SER A 247 -18.77 22.96 -4.16
N THR A 248 -18.33 21.72 -4.39
CA THR A 248 -19.07 20.69 -5.12
C THR A 248 -20.22 20.19 -4.26
N ALA A 249 -19.98 19.99 -2.97
CA ALA A 249 -21.00 19.56 -2.02
C ALA A 249 -22.15 20.57 -1.88
N VAL A 250 -21.82 21.85 -1.73
CA VAL A 250 -22.80 22.93 -1.65
C VAL A 250 -23.57 23.06 -2.97
N ARG A 251 -22.88 23.01 -4.12
CA ARG A 251 -23.52 23.06 -5.45
C ARG A 251 -24.52 21.92 -5.63
N ASP A 252 -24.17 20.73 -5.18
CA ASP A 252 -25.00 19.54 -5.38
C ASP A 252 -26.13 19.44 -4.34
N GLY A 253 -26.16 20.31 -3.32
CA GLY A 253 -27.15 20.31 -2.25
C GLY A 253 -26.88 19.26 -1.17
N ASP A 254 -25.62 18.86 -0.98
CA ASP A 254 -25.26 17.81 -0.05
C ASP A 254 -25.49 18.20 1.41
N ARG A 255 -25.82 17.19 2.20
CA ARG A 255 -25.82 17.32 3.65
C ARG A 255 -24.37 17.34 4.12
N VAL A 256 -23.88 18.47 4.64
CA VAL A 256 -22.51 18.57 5.18
C VAL A 256 -22.51 18.35 6.69
N TYR A 257 -21.80 17.32 7.17
CA TYR A 257 -21.57 17.08 8.60
C TYR A 257 -20.57 18.08 9.18
N ALA A 258 -19.38 18.11 8.59
CA ALA A 258 -18.32 19.04 8.93
C ALA A 258 -17.47 19.32 7.69
N SER A 259 -16.70 20.41 7.76
CA SER A 259 -15.68 20.74 6.78
C SER A 259 -14.32 20.27 7.29
N VAL A 260 -13.58 19.50 6.49
CA VAL A 260 -12.16 19.18 6.71
C VAL A 260 -11.33 20.30 6.11
N LEU A 261 -10.61 21.04 6.97
CA LEU A 261 -9.77 22.15 6.56
C LEU A 261 -8.34 21.71 6.26
N ASP A 262 -7.81 20.80 7.07
CA ASP A 262 -6.47 20.25 6.90
C ASP A 262 -6.36 18.84 7.50
N CYS A 263 -5.42 18.05 7.00
CA CYS A 263 -5.00 16.77 7.57
C CYS A 263 -3.48 16.67 7.42
N THR A 264 -2.77 17.11 8.45
CA THR A 264 -1.32 17.12 8.49
C THR A 264 -0.82 15.86 9.16
N LEU A 265 0.09 15.14 8.50
CA LEU A 265 0.84 14.04 9.08
C LEU A 265 2.33 14.39 9.16
N ARG A 266 2.98 13.89 10.21
CA ARG A 266 4.42 13.99 10.44
C ARG A 266 4.94 12.67 10.99
N HIS A 267 6.24 12.47 10.87
CA HIS A 267 6.92 11.28 11.33
C HIS A 267 8.18 11.67 12.09
N ASP A 268 8.38 11.05 13.25
CA ASP A 268 9.58 11.17 14.07
C ASP A 268 10.44 9.92 13.85
N PRO A 269 11.41 9.97 12.91
CA PRO A 269 12.19 8.80 12.55
C PRO A 269 13.10 8.37 13.69
N ARG A 270 13.02 7.10 14.05
CA ARG A 270 13.78 6.54 15.17
C ARG A 270 14.25 5.13 14.86
N PRO A 271 15.58 4.92 14.69
CA PRO A 271 16.13 3.57 14.60
C PRO A 271 15.72 2.68 15.78
N GLY A 272 15.72 1.37 15.54
CA GLY A 272 15.31 0.36 16.53
C GLY A 272 13.84 -0.02 16.44
N CYS A 273 13.35 -0.78 17.43
CA CYS A 273 11.96 -1.25 17.44
C CYS A 273 10.97 -0.07 17.35
N PHE A 274 9.87 -0.30 16.63
CA PHE A 274 8.84 0.70 16.43
C PHE A 274 8.25 1.12 17.78
N ARG A 275 8.13 2.44 17.95
CA ARG A 275 7.57 3.08 19.14
C ARG A 275 6.90 4.40 18.76
N HIS A 276 5.85 4.74 19.50
CA HIS A 276 5.21 6.04 19.38
C HIS A 276 6.19 7.19 19.57
N SER A 277 5.96 8.31 18.88
CA SER A 277 6.73 9.53 19.12
C SER A 277 6.38 10.14 20.48
N HIS A 278 7.41 10.47 21.25
CA HIS A 278 7.28 11.23 22.50
C HIS A 278 7.79 12.68 22.34
N SER A 279 7.99 13.14 21.11
CA SER A 279 8.53 14.47 20.86
C SER A 279 7.44 15.54 20.99
N VAL A 280 7.44 16.23 22.13
CA VAL A 280 6.53 17.35 22.41
C VAL A 280 6.71 18.47 21.38
N ALA A 281 7.95 18.78 21.02
CA ALA A 281 8.26 19.83 20.04
C ALA A 281 7.70 19.51 18.65
N LEU A 282 7.93 18.29 18.14
CA LEU A 282 7.44 17.91 16.82
C LEU A 282 5.90 17.85 16.77
N ARG A 283 5.26 17.38 17.84
CA ARG A 283 3.78 17.37 17.95
C ARG A 283 3.21 18.79 17.96
N HIS A 284 3.82 19.69 18.74
CA HIS A 284 3.44 21.10 18.76
C HIS A 284 3.57 21.74 17.36
N ASP A 285 4.71 21.53 16.70
CA ASP A 285 4.97 22.13 15.39
C ASP A 285 4.02 21.59 14.31
N ALA A 286 3.68 20.31 14.35
CA ALA A 286 2.71 19.72 13.45
C ALA A 286 1.29 20.27 13.67
N ALA A 287 0.89 20.46 14.93
CA ALA A 287 -0.40 21.07 15.26
C ALA A 287 -0.47 22.51 14.74
N ALA A 288 0.58 23.30 15.01
CA ALA A 288 0.68 24.68 14.56
C ALA A 288 0.73 24.78 13.03
N ASP A 289 1.48 23.90 12.36
CA ASP A 289 1.50 23.79 10.89
C ASP A 289 0.12 23.48 10.33
N SER A 290 -0.61 22.54 10.92
CA SER A 290 -1.93 22.12 10.47
C SER A 290 -2.95 23.26 10.57
N LEU A 291 -2.96 23.97 11.70
CA LEU A 291 -3.81 25.13 11.92
C LEU A 291 -3.46 26.27 10.96
N ARG A 292 -2.17 26.55 10.74
CA ARG A 292 -1.72 27.51 9.72
C ARG A 292 -2.18 27.11 8.31
N ALA A 293 -2.03 25.84 7.93
CA ALA A 293 -2.47 25.33 6.64
C ALA A 293 -4.00 25.41 6.46
N ALA A 294 -4.75 25.25 7.55
CA ALA A 294 -6.19 25.46 7.61
C ALA A 294 -6.60 26.94 7.58
N GLY A 295 -5.66 27.89 7.71
CA GLY A 295 -5.97 29.30 7.90
C GLY A 295 -6.70 29.59 9.22
N ALA A 296 -6.44 28.76 10.24
CA ALA A 296 -7.07 28.80 11.54
C ALA A 296 -6.09 29.27 12.62
N ASP A 297 -6.57 30.15 13.50
CA ASP A 297 -5.86 30.54 14.71
C ASP A 297 -6.00 29.44 15.78
N PRO A 298 -4.93 28.98 16.44
CA PRO A 298 -5.01 28.01 17.54
C PRO A 298 -6.04 28.36 18.61
N ASP A 299 -6.25 29.64 18.90
CA ASP A 299 -7.14 30.08 19.97
C ASP A 299 -8.63 29.90 19.65
N THR A 300 -8.95 29.53 18.41
CA THR A 300 -10.33 29.26 17.99
C THR A 300 -10.74 27.80 18.17
N VAL A 301 -9.79 26.89 18.44
CA VAL A 301 -10.06 25.48 18.67
C VAL A 301 -10.78 25.33 20.02
N GLN A 302 -11.98 24.75 20.02
CA GLN A 302 -12.74 24.53 21.25
C GLN A 302 -12.74 23.08 21.71
N TYR A 303 -12.52 22.14 20.79
CA TYR A 303 -12.52 20.71 21.08
C TYR A 303 -11.31 20.02 20.48
N VAL A 304 -10.67 19.16 21.26
CA VAL A 304 -9.58 18.31 20.78
C VAL A 304 -9.93 16.87 21.10
N GLU A 305 -10.02 16.06 20.06
CA GLU A 305 -10.28 14.63 20.14
C GLU A 305 -8.96 13.89 19.99
N CYS A 306 -8.52 13.20 21.05
CA CYS A 306 -7.37 12.32 20.96
C CYS A 306 -7.85 10.91 20.55
N ALA A 307 -7.70 10.57 19.27
CA ALA A 307 -7.97 9.23 18.74
C ALA A 307 -6.90 8.19 19.16
N GLY A 308 -5.98 8.60 20.04
CA GLY A 308 -4.71 7.94 20.37
C GLY A 308 -4.81 6.72 21.28
N SER A 309 -3.66 6.05 21.35
CA SER A 309 -3.44 4.79 22.05
C SER A 309 -3.51 4.95 23.58
N ALA A 310 -3.87 3.89 24.30
CA ALA A 310 -3.86 3.87 25.77
C ALA A 310 -2.43 3.93 26.38
N VAL A 311 -1.44 4.49 25.67
CA VAL A 311 -0.05 4.61 26.13
C VAL A 311 0.13 5.92 26.91
N ALA A 312 0.24 5.81 28.24
CA ALA A 312 0.34 6.97 29.14
C ALA A 312 1.43 7.99 28.75
N ARG A 313 2.63 7.52 28.38
CA ARG A 313 3.74 8.42 27.98
C ARG A 313 3.47 9.16 26.67
N GLU A 314 2.72 8.55 25.77
CA GLU A 314 2.31 9.19 24.52
C GLU A 314 1.27 10.27 24.81
N ALA A 315 0.23 9.92 25.57
CA ALA A 315 -0.82 10.85 26.00
C ALA A 315 -0.24 12.05 26.74
N ALA A 316 0.75 11.84 27.63
CA ALA A 316 1.44 12.93 28.31
C ALA A 316 2.18 13.88 27.34
N ALA A 317 2.92 13.33 26.37
CA ALA A 317 3.62 14.15 25.38
C ALA A 317 2.65 14.92 24.47
N GLU A 318 1.50 14.33 24.14
CA GLU A 318 0.44 14.98 23.38
C GLU A 318 -0.23 16.11 24.16
N HIS A 319 -0.62 15.85 25.42
CA HIS A 319 -1.21 16.86 26.30
C HIS A 319 -0.26 18.02 26.53
N GLU A 320 1.04 17.76 26.74
CA GLU A 320 2.04 18.82 26.90
C GLU A 320 2.20 19.66 25.62
N ALA A 321 2.22 19.03 24.44
CA ALA A 321 2.31 19.74 23.17
C ALA A 321 1.08 20.63 22.93
N LEU A 322 -0.10 20.13 23.25
CA LEU A 322 -1.36 20.87 23.18
C LEU A 322 -1.42 22.02 24.20
N ALA A 323 -0.91 21.80 25.43
CA ALA A 323 -0.86 22.83 26.46
C ALA A 323 0.03 24.00 26.02
N ARG A 324 1.17 23.69 25.40
CA ARG A 324 2.06 24.71 24.81
C ARG A 324 1.38 25.45 23.65
N LEU A 325 0.65 24.75 22.78
CA LEU A 325 -0.05 25.35 21.64
C LEU A 325 -1.14 26.33 22.07
N HIS A 326 -1.78 26.07 23.21
CA HIS A 326 -2.89 26.86 23.74
C HIS A 326 -2.53 27.60 25.04
N ALA A 327 -1.25 27.88 25.28
CA ALA A 327 -0.75 28.40 26.56
C ALA A 327 -1.35 29.77 26.94
N GLU A 328 -1.75 30.57 25.96
CA GLU A 328 -2.35 31.90 26.19
C GLU A 328 -3.85 31.85 26.52
N ARG A 329 -4.46 30.67 26.45
CA ARG A 329 -5.91 30.49 26.67
C ARG A 329 -6.26 30.33 28.14
N ALA A 330 -7.43 30.84 28.52
CA ALA A 330 -7.95 30.69 29.87
C ALA A 330 -8.13 29.20 30.27
N PRO A 331 -7.94 28.83 31.54
CA PRO A 331 -8.24 27.49 32.04
C PRO A 331 -9.65 27.01 31.65
N GLY A 332 -9.75 25.76 31.17
CA GLY A 332 -11.01 25.17 30.72
C GLY A 332 -11.56 25.68 29.38
N ALA A 333 -10.80 26.48 28.63
CA ALA A 333 -11.23 26.99 27.33
C ALA A 333 -11.28 25.90 26.24
N VAL A 334 -10.47 24.85 26.36
CA VAL A 334 -10.42 23.72 25.42
C VAL A 334 -11.04 22.49 26.08
N VAL A 335 -12.01 21.89 25.41
CA VAL A 335 -12.58 20.61 25.82
C VAL A 335 -11.74 19.48 25.24
N LEU A 336 -11.26 18.57 26.09
CA LEU A 336 -10.59 17.35 25.66
C LEU A 336 -11.57 16.18 25.59
N GLY A 337 -11.65 15.59 24.40
CA GLY A 337 -12.20 14.26 24.16
C GLY A 337 -11.15 13.19 24.38
N ALA A 338 -11.60 12.01 24.80
CA ALA A 338 -10.79 10.81 24.79
C ALA A 338 -11.44 9.82 23.82
N GLY A 339 -10.63 9.16 23.01
CA GLY A 339 -11.09 8.04 22.19
C GLY A 339 -11.76 6.94 23.03
N ASP A 340 -12.54 6.10 22.37
CA ASP A 340 -13.28 4.98 22.96
C ASP A 340 -12.45 3.70 23.11
N GLY A 341 -11.11 3.82 23.16
CA GLY A 341 -10.19 2.69 23.27
C GLY A 341 -9.94 1.92 21.97
N ARG A 342 -10.51 2.35 20.83
CA ARG A 342 -10.22 1.78 19.52
C ARG A 342 -8.80 2.07 19.07
N ALA A 343 -8.15 1.05 18.51
CA ALA A 343 -6.77 1.09 18.06
C ALA A 343 -6.66 0.67 16.58
N PHE A 344 -5.48 0.90 15.99
CA PHE A 344 -5.16 0.52 14.61
C PHE A 344 -6.09 1.13 13.56
N ALA A 345 -6.54 0.34 12.58
CA ALA A 345 -6.99 0.87 11.31
C ALA A 345 -8.16 1.84 11.42
N HIS A 346 -9.12 1.54 12.31
CA HIS A 346 -10.41 2.23 12.45
C HIS A 346 -10.39 3.43 13.41
N ALA A 347 -9.42 3.51 14.33
CA ALA A 347 -9.42 4.49 15.42
C ALA A 347 -9.63 5.95 14.96
N GLY A 348 -8.86 6.39 13.97
CA GLY A 348 -8.97 7.76 13.44
C GLY A 348 -10.33 8.05 12.80
N LEU A 349 -10.90 7.11 12.04
CA LEU A 349 -12.17 7.32 11.35
C LEU A 349 -13.37 7.33 12.30
N ALA A 350 -13.32 6.53 13.38
CA ALA A 350 -14.27 6.59 14.48
C ALA A 350 -14.30 7.98 15.12
N SER A 351 -13.14 8.50 15.52
CA SER A 351 -13.01 9.84 16.09
C SER A 351 -13.45 10.93 15.12
N VAL A 352 -13.04 10.89 13.85
CA VAL A 352 -13.50 11.86 12.83
C VAL A 352 -15.02 11.82 12.66
N SER A 353 -15.63 10.63 12.64
CA SER A 353 -17.07 10.46 12.51
C SER A 353 -17.83 11.02 13.72
N ARG A 354 -17.34 10.73 14.93
CA ARG A 354 -17.84 11.26 16.21
C ARG A 354 -17.81 12.79 16.21
N VAL A 355 -16.65 13.38 15.91
CA VAL A 355 -16.49 14.85 15.89
C VAL A 355 -17.35 15.50 14.80
N ALA A 356 -17.43 14.91 13.60
CA ALA A 356 -18.25 15.44 12.52
C ALA A 356 -19.76 15.44 12.86
N ARG A 357 -20.25 14.41 13.56
CA ARG A 357 -21.61 14.37 14.10
C ARG A 357 -21.80 15.44 15.18
N ALA A 358 -20.88 15.55 16.12
CA ALA A 358 -20.92 16.53 17.22
C ALA A 358 -20.95 17.97 16.71
N LEU A 359 -20.13 18.32 15.72
CA LEU A 359 -20.13 19.64 15.07
C LEU A 359 -21.48 19.95 14.42
N ARG A 360 -22.10 18.95 13.79
CA ARG A 360 -23.41 19.09 13.15
C ARG A 360 -24.55 19.22 14.17
N GLU A 361 -24.53 18.42 15.22
CA GLU A 361 -25.50 18.43 16.31
C GLU A 361 -25.32 19.61 17.26
N ARG A 362 -24.17 20.30 17.18
CA ARG A 362 -23.79 21.44 18.04
C ARG A 362 -23.78 21.06 19.51
N ARG A 363 -23.31 19.85 19.80
CA ARG A 363 -23.17 19.28 21.14
C ARG A 363 -21.80 18.63 21.25
N TYR A 364 -21.11 18.81 22.37
CA TYR A 364 -19.84 18.10 22.58
C TYR A 364 -20.11 16.59 22.66
N PRO A 365 -19.17 15.74 22.23
CA PRO A 365 -19.25 14.31 22.53
C PRO A 365 -19.31 14.08 24.05
N ASP A 366 -20.12 13.10 24.47
CA ASP A 366 -20.23 12.75 25.88
C ASP A 366 -18.90 12.13 26.37
N PRO A 367 -18.43 12.47 27.58
CA PRO A 367 -17.20 11.90 28.11
C PRO A 367 -17.36 10.39 28.41
N PRO A 368 -16.29 9.58 28.28
CA PRO A 368 -16.33 8.19 28.70
C PRO A 368 -16.58 8.07 30.21
N PRO A 369 -17.28 7.02 30.68
CA PRO A 369 -17.55 6.82 32.10
C PRO A 369 -16.25 6.62 32.90
N GLY A 370 -16.11 7.31 34.03
CA GLY A 370 -15.02 7.11 35.00
C GLY A 370 -13.72 7.89 34.76
N GLY A 371 -13.64 8.78 33.77
CA GLY A 371 -12.44 9.60 33.53
C GLY A 371 -12.32 10.82 34.46
N GLY A 372 -11.16 10.99 35.12
CA GLY A 372 -10.82 12.20 35.88
C GLY A 372 -10.60 13.43 34.99
N GLU A 373 -10.68 14.64 35.55
CA GLU A 373 -10.40 15.90 34.81
C GLU A 373 -8.99 15.87 34.21
N PRO A 374 -8.79 16.39 32.98
CA PRO A 374 -7.49 16.42 32.35
C PRO A 374 -6.54 17.33 33.15
N GLU A 375 -5.29 16.90 33.26
CA GLU A 375 -4.25 17.68 33.92
C GLU A 375 -3.76 18.82 33.02
N GLY A 376 -3.54 20.00 33.61
CA GLY A 376 -2.98 21.17 32.94
C GLY A 376 -4.01 22.12 32.31
N ALA A 377 -3.69 23.42 32.34
CA ALA A 377 -4.44 24.42 31.58
C ALA A 377 -4.02 24.37 30.09
N PRO A 378 -4.94 24.61 29.13
CA PRO A 378 -6.30 25.13 29.29
C PRO A 378 -7.42 24.09 29.15
N PHE A 379 -7.24 22.86 29.64
CA PHE A 379 -8.15 21.75 29.36
C PHE A 379 -9.28 21.57 30.39
N ARG A 380 -10.39 20.99 29.95
CA ARG A 380 -11.49 20.44 30.78
C ARG A 380 -12.22 19.31 30.05
N ARG A 381 -13.10 18.58 30.73
CA ARG A 381 -14.09 17.70 30.08
C ARG A 381 -15.41 18.41 29.77
N ALA A 382 -16.12 17.88 28.77
CA ALA A 382 -17.51 18.22 28.52
C ALA A 382 -18.41 17.54 29.55
N ARG A 383 -19.51 18.18 29.91
CA ARG A 383 -20.60 17.53 30.66
C ARG A 383 -21.45 16.70 29.69
N VAL A 384 -22.07 15.65 30.20
CA VAL A 384 -23.04 14.86 29.42
C VAL A 384 -24.13 15.78 28.88
N GLY A 385 -24.35 15.72 27.57
CA GLY A 385 -25.33 16.55 26.87
C GLY A 385 -24.95 18.02 26.67
N GLU A 386 -23.70 18.42 26.96
CA GLU A 386 -23.29 19.83 26.91
C GLU A 386 -23.39 20.44 25.50
N GLU A 387 -24.13 21.54 25.36
CA GLU A 387 -24.22 22.31 24.12
C GLU A 387 -22.86 22.88 23.73
N TRP A 388 -22.44 22.65 22.49
CA TRP A 388 -21.22 23.24 21.94
C TRP A 388 -21.55 24.63 21.40
N ARG A 389 -21.11 25.69 22.09
CA ARG A 389 -21.26 27.07 21.62
C ARG A 389 -20.07 27.49 20.74
N PRO A 390 -20.28 28.26 19.66
CA PRO A 390 -19.17 28.81 18.89
C PRO A 390 -18.39 29.82 19.74
N GLY A 391 -17.07 29.91 19.54
CA GLY A 391 -16.25 30.96 20.14
C GLY A 391 -16.61 32.36 19.62
N PRO A 392 -16.25 33.44 20.33
CA PRO A 392 -16.46 34.81 19.87
C PRO A 392 -15.86 35.03 18.47
N GLY A 393 -16.69 35.38 17.49
CA GLY A 393 -16.25 35.64 16.12
C GLY A 393 -15.75 34.43 15.31
N ALA A 394 -15.75 33.22 15.88
CA ALA A 394 -15.19 32.02 15.25
C ALA A 394 -16.25 30.93 15.00
N PRO A 395 -16.06 30.05 14.00
CA PRO A 395 -16.84 28.82 13.86
C PRO A 395 -16.55 27.83 14.98
N ARG A 396 -17.47 26.86 15.18
CA ARG A 396 -17.15 25.67 15.97
C ARG A 396 -16.04 24.90 15.27
N ARG A 397 -14.95 24.66 15.98
CA ARG A 397 -13.74 24.05 15.43
C ARG A 397 -13.20 23.00 16.38
N ALA A 398 -12.85 21.86 15.79
CA ALA A 398 -12.19 20.78 16.46
C ALA A 398 -10.91 20.36 15.76
N VAL A 399 -10.03 19.73 16.54
CA VAL A 399 -8.90 18.99 16.02
C VAL A 399 -9.05 17.53 16.43
N VAL A 400 -8.79 16.61 15.50
CA VAL A 400 -8.63 15.18 15.79
C VAL A 400 -7.15 14.85 15.69
N HIS A 401 -6.61 14.30 16.77
CA HIS A 401 -5.24 13.86 16.89
C HIS A 401 -5.15 12.35 16.82
N GLY A 402 -4.01 11.86 16.35
CA GLY A 402 -3.68 10.45 16.41
C GLY A 402 -2.19 10.27 16.33
N ALA A 403 -1.72 9.13 16.80
CA ALA A 403 -0.36 8.69 16.57
C ALA A 403 -0.33 7.20 16.30
N SER A 404 0.83 6.76 15.83
CA SER A 404 1.10 5.38 15.50
C SER A 404 2.38 4.90 16.16
N LEU A 405 2.38 3.61 16.46
CA LEU A 405 3.53 2.85 16.92
C LEU A 405 4.74 2.98 16.00
N THR A 406 4.55 3.30 14.71
CA THR A 406 5.67 3.51 13.78
C THR A 406 6.42 4.82 14.00
N GLY A 407 5.88 5.77 14.78
CA GLY A 407 6.44 7.11 14.98
C GLY A 407 5.68 8.22 14.24
N THR A 408 4.63 7.87 13.50
CA THR A 408 3.74 8.83 12.80
C THR A 408 2.77 9.46 13.77
N PHE A 409 2.45 10.74 13.56
CA PHE A 409 1.39 11.46 14.27
C PHE A 409 0.67 12.41 13.31
N CYS A 410 -0.59 12.69 13.62
CA CYS A 410 -1.49 13.42 12.74
C CYS A 410 -2.32 14.46 13.47
N HIS A 411 -2.64 15.52 12.74
CA HIS A 411 -3.54 16.60 13.16
C HIS A 411 -4.54 16.85 12.04
N LEU A 412 -5.83 16.65 12.32
CA LEU A 412 -6.91 16.88 11.37
C LEU A 412 -7.84 17.97 11.90
N VAL A 413 -8.00 19.04 11.13
CA VAL A 413 -8.81 20.20 11.54
C VAL A 413 -10.21 20.10 10.93
N LEU A 414 -11.23 20.06 11.80
CA LEU A 414 -12.64 20.03 11.44
C LEU A 414 -13.34 21.33 11.85
N GLU A 415 -14.28 21.77 11.03
CA GLU A 415 -15.07 22.98 11.27
C GLU A 415 -16.57 22.74 10.97
N GLU A 416 -17.45 23.38 11.73
CA GLU A 416 -18.88 23.40 11.40
C GLU A 416 -19.15 23.99 10.01
N HIS A 417 -20.13 23.44 9.30
CA HIS A 417 -20.61 24.05 8.07
C HIS A 417 -21.73 25.07 8.35
N ARG A 418 -21.48 26.36 8.06
CA ARG A 418 -22.48 27.45 8.16
C ARG A 418 -23.17 27.69 6.82
N ARG A 419 -24.49 27.49 6.76
CA ARG A 419 -25.30 27.83 5.57
C ARG A 419 -25.21 29.33 5.29
N GLY A 420 -24.89 29.69 4.05
CA GLY A 420 -24.79 31.10 3.60
C GLY A 420 -23.43 31.76 3.83
N ALA A 421 -22.46 31.08 4.46
CA ALA A 421 -21.08 31.54 4.43
C ALA A 421 -20.58 31.57 2.98
N PRO A 422 -19.90 32.64 2.52
CA PRO A 422 -19.36 32.67 1.18
C PRO A 422 -18.44 31.46 1.01
N ALA A 423 -18.71 30.61 0.01
CA ALA A 423 -17.70 29.66 -0.43
C ALA A 423 -16.43 30.49 -0.67
N GLY A 424 -15.34 30.17 0.04
CA GLY A 424 -14.08 30.89 -0.05
C GLY A 424 -13.68 31.17 -1.50
N PRO A 425 -12.82 32.17 -1.76
CA PRO A 425 -12.62 32.76 -3.07
C PRO A 425 -12.61 31.69 -4.17
N ARG A 426 -13.60 31.76 -5.07
CA ARG A 426 -13.71 30.87 -6.24
C ARG A 426 -12.33 30.80 -6.88
N ALA A 427 -11.62 29.69 -6.70
CA ALA A 427 -10.39 29.45 -7.43
C ALA A 427 -10.78 29.55 -8.91
N ARG A 428 -10.30 30.59 -9.60
CA ARG A 428 -10.59 30.79 -11.03
C ARG A 428 -10.33 29.47 -11.73
N SER A 429 -11.29 29.04 -12.54
CA SER A 429 -11.15 27.96 -13.51
C SER A 429 -10.02 28.33 -14.46
N ARG A 430 -8.78 28.07 -14.07
CA ARG A 430 -7.70 27.89 -15.03
C ARG A 430 -8.01 26.57 -15.74
N SER A 431 -7.91 26.55 -17.07
CA SER A 431 -7.56 25.31 -17.78
C SER A 431 -6.55 24.55 -16.92
N GLY A 432 -6.87 23.30 -16.56
CA GLY A 432 -6.23 22.60 -15.43
C GLY A 432 -4.73 22.84 -15.39
N PRO A 433 -4.15 23.27 -14.26
CA PRO A 433 -2.70 23.49 -14.20
C PRO A 433 -2.00 22.20 -14.62
N ARG A 434 -1.08 22.32 -15.58
CA ARG A 434 -0.19 21.24 -16.02
C ARG A 434 0.37 20.54 -14.79
N ALA A 435 0.26 19.22 -14.74
CA ALA A 435 0.68 18.49 -13.57
C ALA A 435 2.20 18.68 -13.36
N VAL A 436 2.60 19.04 -12.13
CA VAL A 436 4.02 19.24 -11.79
C VAL A 436 4.78 17.94 -12.09
N PRO A 437 5.81 17.97 -12.96
CA PRO A 437 6.62 16.79 -13.25
C PRO A 437 7.40 16.34 -12.02
N VAL A 438 7.56 15.03 -11.86
CA VAL A 438 8.28 14.43 -10.72
C VAL A 438 9.53 13.73 -11.25
N ALA A 439 10.70 14.13 -10.77
CA ALA A 439 11.97 13.50 -11.10
C ALA A 439 12.14 12.22 -10.28
N VAL A 440 12.59 11.15 -10.94
CA VAL A 440 13.20 10.00 -10.27
C VAL A 440 14.68 10.33 -10.07
N VAL A 441 15.03 10.68 -8.84
CA VAL A 441 16.40 11.12 -8.50
C VAL A 441 17.26 9.98 -7.99
N GLY A 442 16.67 8.86 -7.57
CA GLY A 442 17.36 7.62 -7.20
C GLY A 442 16.50 6.40 -7.51
N LEU A 443 17.15 5.26 -7.72
CA LEU A 443 16.53 3.97 -7.99
C LEU A 443 17.35 2.85 -7.35
N GLY A 444 16.68 1.77 -6.98
CA GLY A 444 17.31 0.50 -6.58
C GLY A 444 16.35 -0.66 -6.86
N GLY A 445 16.88 -1.87 -6.96
CA GLY A 445 16.03 -3.04 -7.12
C GLY A 445 16.73 -4.38 -7.11
N ARG A 446 16.04 -5.36 -6.54
CA ARG A 446 16.51 -6.75 -6.40
C ARG A 446 15.45 -7.71 -6.93
N PHE A 447 15.84 -8.53 -7.89
CA PHE A 447 14.97 -9.44 -8.65
C PHE A 447 15.69 -10.77 -8.92
N ALA A 448 14.97 -11.77 -9.44
CA ALA A 448 15.54 -13.09 -9.71
C ALA A 448 16.82 -13.00 -10.54
N GLY A 449 17.95 -13.46 -10.00
CA GLY A 449 19.26 -13.40 -10.65
C GLY A 449 19.84 -11.99 -10.85
N ALA A 450 19.30 -10.98 -10.17
CA ALA A 450 19.70 -9.58 -10.23
C ALA A 450 19.74 -8.96 -8.81
N PRO A 451 20.91 -8.93 -8.14
CA PRO A 451 21.01 -8.40 -6.78
C PRO A 451 20.80 -6.88 -6.68
N ASP A 452 21.00 -6.14 -7.77
CA ASP A 452 20.93 -4.67 -7.83
C ASP A 452 20.36 -4.20 -9.20
N ALA A 453 20.13 -2.90 -9.35
CA ALA A 453 19.56 -2.32 -10.56
C ALA A 453 20.48 -2.46 -11.79
N ALA A 454 21.81 -2.49 -11.59
CA ALA A 454 22.75 -2.68 -12.69
C ALA A 454 22.67 -4.12 -13.22
N ALA A 455 22.67 -5.11 -12.33
CA ALA A 455 22.49 -6.52 -12.66
C ALA A 455 21.11 -6.79 -13.28
N PHE A 456 20.06 -6.09 -12.83
CA PHE A 456 18.74 -6.13 -13.46
C PHE A 456 18.84 -5.76 -14.96
N TRP A 457 19.54 -4.67 -15.29
CA TRP A 457 19.76 -4.28 -16.68
C TRP A 457 20.57 -5.31 -17.46
N GLN A 458 21.59 -5.93 -16.84
CA GLN A 458 22.38 -6.99 -17.48
C GLN A 458 21.53 -8.22 -17.81
N VAL A 459 20.62 -8.61 -16.91
CA VAL A 459 19.67 -9.70 -17.16
C VAL A 459 18.77 -9.37 -18.35
N VAL A 460 18.17 -8.17 -18.36
CA VAL A 460 17.31 -7.71 -19.47
C VAL A 460 18.07 -7.69 -20.79
N GLY A 461 19.27 -7.09 -20.80
CA GLY A 461 20.13 -6.99 -21.98
C GLY A 461 20.57 -8.34 -22.54
N SER A 462 20.68 -9.36 -21.68
CA SER A 462 21.03 -10.72 -22.11
C SER A 462 19.94 -11.44 -22.90
N GLY A 463 18.68 -10.96 -22.84
CA GLY A 463 17.53 -11.62 -23.46
C GLY A 463 17.18 -12.99 -22.84
N ARG A 464 17.77 -13.36 -21.70
CA ARG A 464 17.54 -14.65 -21.03
C ARG A 464 16.68 -14.49 -19.79
N THR A 465 15.65 -15.33 -19.68
CA THR A 465 14.78 -15.39 -18.50
C THR A 465 15.51 -15.95 -17.27
N ARG A 466 15.07 -15.53 -16.08
CA ARG A 466 15.50 -16.03 -14.78
C ARG A 466 14.41 -16.84 -14.08
N ILE A 467 13.33 -17.14 -14.80
CA ILE A 467 12.32 -18.11 -14.37
C ILE A 467 12.90 -19.52 -14.45
N GLY A 468 12.80 -20.28 -13.36
CA GLY A 468 13.21 -21.68 -13.28
C GLY A 468 12.50 -22.42 -12.14
N PRO A 469 12.85 -23.68 -11.88
CA PRO A 469 12.31 -24.42 -10.74
C PRO A 469 12.61 -23.68 -9.43
N VAL A 470 11.59 -23.51 -8.59
CA VAL A 470 11.71 -22.94 -7.23
C VAL A 470 12.52 -23.89 -6.34
N PRO A 471 13.38 -23.42 -5.43
CA PRO A 471 14.17 -24.29 -4.55
C PRO A 471 13.34 -25.29 -3.72
N ASP A 472 13.90 -26.47 -3.42
CA ASP A 472 13.22 -27.55 -2.67
C ASP A 472 12.87 -27.15 -1.21
N ASP A 473 13.66 -26.26 -0.61
CA ASP A 473 13.41 -25.71 0.72
C ASP A 473 12.25 -24.71 0.75
N VAL A 474 11.85 -24.20 -0.42
CA VAL A 474 10.71 -23.29 -0.60
C VAL A 474 9.43 -24.03 -1.02
N LEU A 475 9.55 -25.00 -1.94
CA LEU A 475 8.45 -25.85 -2.41
C LEU A 475 8.84 -27.33 -2.28
N ASP A 476 8.27 -27.99 -1.27
CA ASP A 476 8.37 -29.45 -1.11
C ASP A 476 7.53 -30.13 -2.20
N ARG A 477 8.20 -30.55 -3.28
CA ARG A 477 7.55 -31.11 -4.48
C ARG A 477 6.76 -32.38 -4.19
N ASP A 478 7.20 -33.19 -3.24
CA ASP A 478 6.52 -34.43 -2.87
C ASP A 478 5.17 -34.16 -2.19
N LEU A 479 5.05 -33.03 -1.48
CA LEU A 479 3.81 -32.64 -0.80
C LEU A 479 2.90 -31.73 -1.61
N TYR A 480 3.48 -30.84 -2.41
CA TYR A 480 2.77 -29.68 -2.93
C TYR A 480 2.80 -29.55 -4.44
N HIS A 481 3.47 -30.44 -5.17
CA HIS A 481 3.52 -30.36 -6.63
C HIS A 481 2.76 -31.52 -7.29
N CYS A 482 1.74 -31.19 -8.09
CA CYS A 482 0.95 -32.16 -8.85
C CYS A 482 0.75 -31.64 -10.28
N PRO A 483 1.69 -31.96 -11.22
CA PRO A 483 1.66 -31.45 -12.58
C PRO A 483 0.31 -31.63 -13.27
N GLY A 484 -0.21 -30.54 -13.86
CA GLY A 484 -1.42 -30.53 -14.68
C GLY A 484 -2.76 -30.68 -13.94
N ALA A 485 -2.77 -30.88 -12.62
CA ALA A 485 -4.00 -31.07 -11.85
C ALA A 485 -4.40 -29.80 -11.08
N LEU A 486 -5.63 -29.34 -11.27
CA LEU A 486 -6.21 -28.30 -10.40
C LEU A 486 -6.51 -28.91 -9.03
N SER A 487 -5.93 -28.32 -8.00
CA SER A 487 -6.06 -28.78 -6.61
C SER A 487 -6.10 -27.59 -5.66
N LEU A 488 -6.78 -27.75 -4.52
CA LEU A 488 -6.77 -26.75 -3.46
C LEU A 488 -5.51 -26.84 -2.58
N THR A 489 -4.74 -27.92 -2.71
CA THR A 489 -3.60 -28.23 -1.84
C THR A 489 -2.28 -28.37 -2.59
N HIS A 490 -2.30 -28.42 -3.92
CA HIS A 490 -1.10 -28.60 -4.74
C HIS A 490 -1.01 -27.48 -5.79
N SER A 491 0.23 -27.11 -6.10
CA SER A 491 0.60 -26.36 -7.29
C SER A 491 0.78 -27.30 -8.47
N TYR A 492 0.29 -26.93 -9.65
CA TYR A 492 0.51 -27.73 -10.87
C TYR A 492 1.78 -27.35 -11.64
N THR A 493 2.55 -26.40 -11.11
CA THR A 493 3.84 -25.95 -11.62
C THR A 493 4.78 -25.71 -10.46
N ASP A 494 6.08 -25.87 -10.70
CA ASP A 494 7.15 -25.58 -9.76
C ASP A 494 8.03 -24.42 -10.22
N GLN A 495 7.63 -23.70 -11.28
CA GLN A 495 8.42 -22.62 -11.86
C GLN A 495 8.20 -21.29 -11.11
N GLY A 496 9.25 -20.51 -10.93
CA GLY A 496 9.24 -19.21 -10.26
C GLY A 496 10.48 -18.37 -10.57
N GLY A 497 10.35 -17.04 -10.46
CA GLY A 497 11.47 -16.11 -10.41
C GLY A 497 11.87 -15.83 -8.97
N HIS A 498 12.45 -16.81 -8.29
CA HIS A 498 12.74 -16.73 -6.85
C HIS A 498 13.90 -15.78 -6.53
N VAL A 499 13.79 -15.05 -5.41
CA VAL A 499 14.83 -14.19 -4.84
C VAL A 499 15.16 -14.65 -3.42
N PRO A 500 16.43 -15.01 -3.12
CA PRO A 500 16.85 -15.29 -1.76
C PRO A 500 16.68 -14.06 -0.87
N VAL A 501 16.09 -14.25 0.31
CA VAL A 501 15.94 -13.21 1.33
C VAL A 501 17.30 -12.97 1.99
N PRO A 502 17.74 -11.70 2.15
CA PRO A 502 18.98 -11.42 2.88
C PRO A 502 18.94 -11.93 4.32
N GLU A 503 20.03 -12.58 4.74
CA GLU A 503 20.16 -13.18 6.09
C GLU A 503 20.75 -12.19 7.11
N GLU A 504 21.49 -11.19 6.63
CA GLU A 504 22.13 -10.14 7.43
C GLU A 504 21.64 -8.75 7.00
N PRO A 505 21.57 -7.77 7.91
CA PRO A 505 21.25 -6.39 7.56
C PRO A 505 22.35 -5.75 6.71
N PRO A 506 22.03 -4.66 5.97
CA PRO A 506 23.04 -3.85 5.28
C PRO A 506 24.14 -3.36 6.24
N ASP A 507 25.39 -3.37 5.77
CA ASP A 507 26.58 -3.06 6.58
C ASP A 507 26.56 -1.65 7.21
N ASP A 508 25.87 -0.71 6.58
CA ASP A 508 25.75 0.68 7.02
C ASP A 508 24.67 0.89 8.10
N LEU A 509 23.88 -0.14 8.41
CA LEU A 509 22.79 -0.07 9.39
C LEU A 509 23.10 -0.87 10.66
N ALA A 510 22.92 -0.23 11.81
CA ALA A 510 23.12 -0.85 13.12
C ALA A 510 21.88 -1.64 13.61
N VAL A 511 21.38 -2.58 12.79
CA VAL A 511 20.24 -3.44 13.15
C VAL A 511 20.72 -4.67 13.91
N LEU A 512 20.25 -4.85 15.15
CA LEU A 512 20.60 -6.02 15.96
C LEU A 512 20.14 -7.33 15.30
N PRO A 513 20.95 -8.41 15.32
CA PRO A 513 20.62 -9.69 14.67
C PRO A 513 19.26 -10.27 15.11
N LEU A 514 18.95 -10.22 16.41
CA LEU A 514 17.66 -10.73 16.93
C LEU A 514 16.46 -9.94 16.38
N ARG A 515 16.61 -8.62 16.20
CA ARG A 515 15.57 -7.78 15.60
C ARG A 515 15.44 -8.09 14.10
N TYR A 516 16.56 -8.23 13.40
CA TYR A 516 16.56 -8.57 11.98
C TYR A 516 15.88 -9.93 11.73
N ALA A 517 16.15 -10.92 12.57
CA ALA A 517 15.50 -12.24 12.53
C ALA A 517 13.96 -12.19 12.77
N ALA A 518 13.48 -11.17 13.50
CA ALA A 518 12.05 -10.96 13.70
C ALA A 518 11.34 -10.32 12.49
N MET A 519 12.07 -9.64 11.60
CA MET A 519 11.52 -8.98 10.40
C MET A 519 10.99 -10.00 9.38
N ASP A 520 9.96 -9.59 8.63
CA ASP A 520 9.49 -10.32 7.46
C ASP A 520 10.51 -10.26 6.31
N GLY A 521 10.49 -11.25 5.42
CA GLY A 521 11.38 -11.26 4.25
C GLY A 521 11.19 -10.04 3.33
N ALA A 522 9.97 -9.52 3.20
CA ALA A 522 9.70 -8.31 2.42
C ALA A 522 10.35 -7.07 3.05
N GLN A 523 10.39 -6.99 4.39
CA GLN A 523 11.05 -5.92 5.13
C GLN A 523 12.58 -5.98 4.94
N ARG A 524 13.16 -7.18 5.06
CA ARG A 524 14.60 -7.41 4.86
C ARG A 524 15.05 -7.07 3.44
N LEU A 525 14.28 -7.52 2.45
CA LEU A 525 14.57 -7.25 1.04
C LEU A 525 14.44 -5.76 0.71
N ALA A 526 13.46 -5.06 1.27
CA ALA A 526 13.32 -3.61 1.08
C ALA A 526 14.43 -2.80 1.73
N LEU A 527 14.93 -3.21 2.91
CA LEU A 527 16.09 -2.59 3.56
C LEU A 527 17.37 -2.74 2.72
N ASP A 528 17.59 -3.92 2.14
CA ASP A 528 18.71 -4.20 1.24
C ASP A 528 18.66 -3.33 -0.02
N VAL A 529 17.48 -3.20 -0.66
CA VAL A 529 17.29 -2.28 -1.80
C VAL A 529 17.41 -0.81 -1.40
N ALA A 530 17.03 -0.45 -0.17
CA ALA A 530 17.20 0.91 0.32
C ALA A 530 18.68 1.30 0.47
N ALA A 531 19.56 0.35 0.78
CA ALA A 531 21.01 0.61 0.85
C ALA A 531 21.55 1.01 -0.53
N GLU A 532 21.11 0.34 -1.61
CA GLU A 532 21.41 0.77 -2.98
C GLU A 532 20.80 2.14 -3.30
N LEU A 533 19.54 2.37 -2.92
CA LEU A 533 18.80 3.61 -3.21
C LEU A 533 19.48 4.85 -2.62
N PHE A 534 19.98 4.72 -1.39
CA PHE A 534 20.60 5.81 -0.62
C PHE A 534 22.13 5.83 -0.70
N ALA A 535 22.76 4.86 -1.36
CA ALA A 535 24.20 4.81 -1.54
C ALA A 535 24.76 6.15 -2.07
N GLY A 536 25.65 6.77 -1.28
CA GLY A 536 26.32 8.02 -1.65
C GLY A 536 25.46 9.28 -1.61
N ARG A 537 24.20 9.22 -1.13
CA ARG A 537 23.32 10.39 -1.00
C ARG A 537 23.52 11.11 0.33
N ARG A 538 23.36 12.44 0.30
CA ARG A 538 23.42 13.30 1.49
C ARG A 538 22.01 13.70 1.93
N ASP A 539 21.84 13.76 3.24
CA ASP A 539 20.77 14.41 4.03
C ASP A 539 19.51 14.86 3.26
N LEU A 540 18.49 14.01 3.27
CA LEU A 540 17.16 14.35 2.77
C LEU A 540 16.43 15.20 3.80
N SER A 541 16.61 16.52 3.72
CA SER A 541 15.90 17.46 4.58
C SER A 541 14.45 17.71 4.13
N GLY A 542 13.58 18.01 5.08
CA GLY A 542 12.18 18.37 4.84
C GLY A 542 11.20 17.24 5.12
N ARG A 543 9.97 17.41 4.63
CA ARG A 543 8.87 16.47 4.90
C ARG A 543 8.83 15.41 3.82
N GLY A 544 8.80 14.14 4.19
CA GLY A 544 8.76 13.04 3.23
C GLY A 544 7.49 12.20 3.29
N VAL A 545 7.38 11.28 2.33
CA VAL A 545 6.49 10.11 2.41
C VAL A 545 7.25 8.88 1.90
N VAL A 546 7.07 7.73 2.55
CA VAL A 546 7.59 6.43 2.09
C VAL A 546 6.39 5.53 1.81
N ALA A 547 6.01 5.38 0.54
CA ALA A 547 4.87 4.58 0.12
C ALA A 547 5.36 3.29 -0.55
N VAL A 548 5.11 2.13 0.05
CA VAL A 548 5.57 0.84 -0.51
C VAL A 548 4.39 -0.06 -0.82
N GLY A 549 4.31 -0.51 -2.07
CA GLY A 549 3.37 -1.52 -2.52
C GLY A 549 3.72 -2.90 -1.96
N THR A 550 2.83 -3.53 -1.20
CA THR A 550 3.00 -4.88 -0.63
C THR A 550 1.63 -5.51 -0.34
N THR A 551 1.58 -6.80 0.01
CA THR A 551 0.41 -7.42 0.66
C THR A 551 0.26 -6.88 2.09
N LEU A 552 -0.96 -6.56 2.53
CA LEU A 552 -1.21 -6.07 3.90
C LEU A 552 -1.18 -7.17 4.97
N GLY A 553 -1.34 -8.42 4.59
CA GLY A 553 -0.96 -9.55 5.45
C GLY A 553 0.45 -9.98 5.08
N LEU A 554 1.41 -9.88 6.00
CA LEU A 554 2.79 -10.34 5.74
C LEU A 554 2.96 -11.84 6.04
N THR A 555 4.04 -12.43 5.55
CA THR A 555 4.31 -13.86 5.74
C THR A 555 4.65 -14.17 7.20
N LYS A 556 5.39 -13.30 7.88
CA LYS A 556 5.75 -13.47 9.30
C LYS A 556 4.51 -13.57 10.18
N GLU A 557 3.52 -12.71 9.96
CA GLU A 557 2.25 -12.75 10.69
C GLU A 557 1.49 -14.06 10.47
N ARG A 558 1.27 -14.44 9.21
CA ARG A 558 0.57 -15.69 8.88
C ARG A 558 1.27 -16.92 9.45
N ARG A 559 2.60 -16.93 9.48
CA ARG A 559 3.40 -18.01 10.08
C ARG A 559 3.20 -18.04 11.59
N ALA A 560 3.33 -16.91 12.27
CA ALA A 560 3.11 -16.84 13.71
C ALA A 560 1.70 -17.29 14.11
N HIS A 561 0.67 -16.88 13.35
CA HIS A 561 -0.69 -17.39 13.53
C HIS A 561 -0.76 -18.91 13.33
N THR A 562 -0.15 -19.42 12.27
CA THR A 562 -0.18 -20.85 11.95
C THR A 562 0.51 -21.66 13.04
N ASP A 563 1.67 -21.22 13.51
CA ASP A 563 2.42 -21.89 14.58
C ASP A 563 1.61 -21.92 15.88
N LEU A 564 0.93 -20.82 16.24
CA LEU A 564 0.01 -20.77 17.38
C LEU A 564 -1.12 -21.78 17.26
N VAL A 565 -1.79 -21.84 16.09
CA VAL A 565 -2.87 -22.79 15.85
C VAL A 565 -2.37 -24.24 15.92
N LEU A 566 -1.24 -24.54 15.30
CA LEU A 566 -0.67 -25.89 15.26
C LEU A 566 -0.19 -26.35 16.65
N ALA A 567 0.39 -25.46 17.45
CA ALA A 567 0.77 -25.74 18.84
C ALA A 567 -0.46 -26.06 19.71
N GLY A 568 -1.61 -25.46 19.42
CA GLY A 568 -2.87 -25.75 20.10
C GLY A 568 -3.50 -27.11 19.76
N LEU A 569 -2.97 -27.86 18.78
CA LEU A 569 -3.56 -29.14 18.34
C LEU A 569 -3.10 -30.35 19.15
N GLU A 570 -2.27 -30.19 20.17
CA GLU A 570 -1.66 -31.31 20.88
C GLU A 570 -2.68 -32.22 21.57
N ASP A 571 -3.70 -31.65 22.20
CA ASP A 571 -4.79 -32.40 22.83
C ASP A 571 -5.60 -33.16 21.77
N THR A 572 -5.87 -32.52 20.63
CA THR A 572 -6.52 -33.16 19.48
C THR A 572 -5.69 -34.34 18.98
N VAL A 573 -4.38 -34.16 18.83
CA VAL A 573 -3.45 -35.22 18.40
C VAL A 573 -3.43 -36.35 19.43
N ALA A 574 -3.31 -36.06 20.72
CA ALA A 574 -3.22 -37.06 21.78
C ALA A 574 -4.50 -37.93 21.92
N THR A 575 -5.63 -37.40 21.47
CA THR A 575 -6.96 -38.05 21.54
C THR A 575 -7.38 -38.74 20.24
N LEU A 576 -6.57 -38.69 19.19
CA LEU A 576 -6.87 -39.40 17.93
C LEU A 576 -7.08 -40.90 18.16
N PRO A 577 -8.19 -41.49 17.68
CA PRO A 577 -8.46 -42.92 17.80
C PRO A 577 -7.32 -43.81 17.31
N ALA A 578 -6.67 -43.44 16.21
CA ALA A 578 -5.52 -44.19 15.68
C ALA A 578 -4.34 -44.29 16.67
N LEU A 579 -4.25 -43.37 17.63
CA LEU A 579 -3.18 -43.30 18.64
C LEU A 579 -3.62 -43.86 20.01
N ALA A 580 -4.82 -44.42 20.14
CA ALA A 580 -5.33 -44.98 21.40
C ALA A 580 -4.45 -46.09 21.99
N GLY A 581 -3.73 -46.84 21.14
CA GLY A 581 -2.82 -47.90 21.56
C GLY A 581 -1.44 -47.44 22.05
N LEU A 582 -1.12 -46.15 21.97
CA LEU A 582 0.14 -45.62 22.53
C LEU A 582 0.03 -45.42 24.04
N SER A 583 1.08 -45.82 24.76
CA SER A 583 1.21 -45.50 26.19
C SER A 583 1.30 -43.99 26.42
N ALA A 584 1.05 -43.53 27.65
CA ALA A 584 1.21 -42.12 28.02
C ALA A 584 2.62 -41.58 27.68
N LEU A 585 3.67 -42.38 27.92
CA LEU A 585 5.05 -42.04 27.54
C LEU A 585 5.21 -41.98 26.01
N GLY A 586 4.57 -42.88 25.26
CA GLY A 586 4.56 -42.87 23.80
C GLY A 586 3.92 -41.60 23.24
N LYS A 587 2.76 -41.20 23.78
CA LYS A 587 2.08 -39.94 23.41
C LYS A 587 2.94 -38.72 23.74
N LYS A 588 3.57 -38.69 24.92
CA LYS A 588 4.50 -37.61 25.30
C LYS A 588 5.66 -37.50 24.30
N LYS A 589 6.33 -38.61 23.98
CA LYS A 589 7.43 -38.65 23.00
C LYS A 589 6.98 -38.24 21.59
N LEU A 590 5.76 -38.61 21.19
CA LEU A 590 5.17 -38.19 19.92
C LEU A 590 5.03 -36.68 19.88
N LEU A 591 4.42 -36.07 20.90
CA LEU A 591 4.18 -34.63 20.95
C LEU A 591 5.49 -33.84 21.02
N GLU A 592 6.46 -34.28 21.81
CA GLU A 592 7.81 -33.68 21.87
C GLU A 592 8.49 -33.68 20.49
N ARG A 593 8.50 -34.83 19.81
CA ARG A 593 9.08 -34.93 18.45
C ARG A 593 8.31 -34.11 17.43
N LEU A 594 6.99 -34.02 17.56
CA LEU A 594 6.16 -33.24 16.67
C LEU A 594 6.53 -31.75 16.80
N ARG A 595 6.59 -31.23 18.04
CA ARG A 595 7.07 -29.87 18.33
C ARG A 595 8.45 -29.63 17.73
N GLU A 596 9.43 -30.51 17.95
CA GLU A 596 10.78 -30.36 17.40
C GLU A 596 10.83 -30.29 15.87
N ARG A 597 9.88 -30.93 15.19
CA ARG A 597 9.83 -31.04 13.71
C ARG A 597 8.98 -29.96 13.04
N THR A 598 8.05 -29.37 13.78
CA THR A 598 7.09 -28.39 13.27
C THR A 598 7.32 -26.99 13.80
N ALA A 599 7.97 -26.84 14.96
CA ALA A 599 8.38 -25.54 15.50
C ALA A 599 9.41 -24.91 14.56
N ARG A 600 9.00 -23.86 13.84
CA ARG A 600 9.90 -23.09 12.97
C ARG A 600 10.49 -21.87 13.68
N ASP A 601 9.76 -21.29 14.64
CA ASP A 601 10.12 -20.09 15.41
C ASP A 601 9.39 -20.08 16.79
N ALA A 602 9.41 -21.19 17.56
CA ALA A 602 8.70 -21.30 18.85
C ALA A 602 9.37 -20.51 20.00
N ALA A 603 9.81 -19.28 19.75
CA ALA A 603 10.26 -18.36 20.79
C ALA A 603 9.06 -17.63 21.41
N GLU A 604 9.15 -17.29 22.69
CA GLU A 604 8.19 -16.38 23.32
C GLU A 604 8.04 -15.09 22.50
N PRO A 605 6.83 -14.51 22.38
CA PRO A 605 6.62 -13.30 21.61
C PRO A 605 7.59 -12.20 22.05
N SER A 606 8.47 -11.77 21.16
CA SER A 606 9.40 -10.67 21.43
C SER A 606 8.78 -9.33 21.03
N PRO A 607 9.22 -8.19 21.60
CA PRO A 607 8.72 -6.86 21.21
C PRO A 607 8.93 -6.51 19.72
N ALA A 608 9.89 -7.18 19.06
CA ALA A 608 10.21 -7.01 17.65
C ALA A 608 9.32 -7.85 16.73
N LEU A 609 8.61 -8.86 17.26
CA LEU A 609 7.77 -9.76 16.46
C LEU A 609 6.60 -8.99 15.82
N LEU A 610 5.94 -8.10 16.57
CA LEU A 610 4.87 -7.26 16.03
C LEU A 610 5.37 -6.37 14.88
N ASP A 611 6.61 -5.86 14.96
CA ASP A 611 7.20 -5.02 13.92
C ASP A 611 7.35 -5.80 12.61
N GLY A 612 7.73 -7.08 12.71
CA GLY A 612 7.79 -8.01 11.58
C GLY A 612 6.44 -8.34 10.96
N CYS A 613 5.33 -8.10 11.65
CA CYS A 613 3.97 -8.41 11.17
C CYS A 613 3.32 -7.24 10.44
N LEU A 614 3.70 -6.00 10.74
CA LEU A 614 3.12 -4.80 10.11
C LEU A 614 3.58 -4.67 8.65
N ALA A 615 2.63 -4.59 7.72
CA ALA A 615 2.91 -4.30 6.32
C ALA A 615 3.48 -2.90 6.14
N SER A 616 2.95 -1.91 6.89
CA SER A 616 3.54 -0.56 6.94
C SER A 616 4.96 -0.56 7.53
N GLY A 617 5.34 -1.64 8.23
CA GLY A 617 6.69 -1.85 8.75
C GLY A 617 7.75 -1.86 7.65
N VAL A 618 7.41 -2.26 6.42
CA VAL A 618 8.32 -2.12 5.27
C VAL A 618 8.71 -0.65 5.08
N ALA A 619 7.74 0.24 4.93
CA ALA A 619 8.00 1.68 4.79
C ALA A 619 8.61 2.32 6.04
N ALA A 620 8.17 1.90 7.23
CA ALA A 620 8.62 2.48 8.49
C ALA A 620 10.08 2.15 8.81
N LEU A 621 10.58 0.97 8.44
CA LEU A 621 12.01 0.63 8.56
C LEU A 621 12.86 1.56 7.69
N LEU A 622 12.43 1.82 6.45
CA LEU A 622 13.13 2.73 5.54
C LEU A 622 13.16 4.16 6.13
N ALA A 623 12.05 4.64 6.67
CA ALA A 623 12.01 5.96 7.29
C ALA A 623 12.89 6.04 8.55
N ASN A 624 12.81 5.03 9.41
CA ASN A 624 13.48 5.02 10.71
C ASN A 624 14.98 4.80 10.63
N GLU A 625 15.43 3.78 9.90
CA GLU A 625 16.86 3.41 9.84
C GLU A 625 17.69 4.43 9.05
N TYR A 626 17.08 5.11 8.06
CA TYR A 626 17.73 6.18 7.28
C TYR A 626 17.42 7.59 7.79
N GLY A 627 16.76 7.74 8.95
CA GLY A 627 16.53 9.03 9.59
C GLY A 627 15.63 10.00 8.82
N LEU A 628 14.68 9.49 8.03
CA LEU A 628 13.83 10.28 7.14
C LEU A 628 12.60 10.79 7.88
N GLY A 629 12.39 12.11 7.91
CA GLY A 629 11.15 12.74 8.38
C GLY A 629 9.95 12.49 7.46
N ALA A 630 9.69 11.23 7.15
CA ALA A 630 8.82 10.78 6.07
C ALA A 630 7.73 9.86 6.59
N VAL A 631 6.47 10.15 6.26
CA VAL A 631 5.33 9.33 6.71
C VAL A 631 5.35 7.97 5.99
N PRO A 632 5.49 6.85 6.72
CA PRO A 632 5.50 5.52 6.13
C PRO A 632 4.07 5.01 5.91
N LEU A 633 3.83 4.36 4.78
CA LEU A 633 2.61 3.59 4.55
C LEU A 633 2.83 2.43 3.57
N ALA A 634 2.09 1.35 3.80
CA ALA A 634 1.92 0.27 2.84
C ALA A 634 0.68 0.51 1.98
N VAL A 635 0.74 0.10 0.71
CA VAL A 635 -0.36 0.21 -0.25
C VAL A 635 -0.60 -1.14 -0.89
N GLU A 636 -1.86 -1.57 -0.94
CA GLU A 636 -2.25 -2.77 -1.68
C GLU A 636 -3.30 -2.44 -2.75
N ALA A 637 -2.94 -2.70 -4.00
CA ALA A 637 -3.79 -2.58 -5.18
C ALA A 637 -3.56 -3.80 -6.10
N ALA A 638 -3.47 -4.99 -5.49
CA ALA A 638 -3.10 -6.25 -6.15
C ALA A 638 -1.79 -6.09 -6.96
N CYS A 639 -1.78 -6.52 -8.22
CA CYS A 639 -0.63 -6.42 -9.12
C CYS A 639 -0.23 -4.97 -9.45
N ALA A 640 -1.08 -3.99 -9.14
CA ALA A 640 -0.83 -2.56 -9.37
C ALA A 640 -0.30 -1.82 -8.14
N SER A 641 -0.05 -2.49 -7.00
CA SER A 641 0.37 -1.87 -5.72
C SER A 641 1.52 -0.88 -5.85
N SER A 642 2.61 -1.23 -6.54
CA SER A 642 3.76 -0.31 -6.70
C SER A 642 3.44 0.95 -7.49
N LEU A 643 2.56 0.90 -8.50
CA LEU A 643 2.12 2.10 -9.22
C LEU A 643 1.06 2.89 -8.44
N ALA A 644 0.26 2.23 -7.60
CA ALA A 644 -0.63 2.90 -6.66
C ALA A 644 0.17 3.66 -5.57
N ALA A 645 1.21 3.03 -5.03
CA ALA A 645 2.14 3.68 -4.11
C ALA A 645 2.86 4.88 -4.77
N LEU A 646 3.23 4.75 -6.05
CA LEU A 646 3.75 5.85 -6.84
C LEU A 646 2.74 6.99 -7.01
N ASP A 647 1.46 6.69 -7.26
CA ASP A 647 0.38 7.70 -7.36
C ASP A 647 0.20 8.46 -6.04
N VAL A 648 0.25 7.77 -4.90
CA VAL A 648 0.22 8.40 -3.56
C VAL A 648 1.39 9.37 -3.40
N ALA A 649 2.62 8.91 -3.68
CA ALA A 649 3.83 9.73 -3.55
C ALA A 649 3.84 10.95 -4.50
N VAL A 650 3.45 10.74 -5.76
CA VAL A 650 3.32 11.81 -6.76
C VAL A 650 2.24 12.81 -6.35
N GLY A 651 1.13 12.34 -5.78
CA GLY A 651 0.08 13.18 -5.21
C GLY A 651 0.61 14.09 -4.11
N ALA A 652 1.30 13.52 -3.11
CA ALA A 652 1.87 14.26 -1.98
C ALA A 652 2.94 15.29 -2.41
N LEU A 653 3.77 14.95 -3.41
CA LEU A 653 4.74 15.90 -3.97
C LEU A 653 4.07 17.05 -4.72
N ARG A 654 3.00 16.76 -5.47
CA ARG A 654 2.25 17.77 -6.24
C ARG A 654 1.41 18.69 -5.36
N SER A 655 0.87 18.19 -4.25
CA SER A 655 0.12 19.00 -3.28
C SER A 655 1.03 19.84 -2.38
N GLY A 656 2.32 19.50 -2.30
CA GLY A 656 3.27 20.13 -1.37
C GLY A 656 3.20 19.55 0.05
N ALA A 657 2.43 18.47 0.25
CA ALA A 657 2.42 17.71 1.49
C ALA A 657 3.78 17.05 1.77
N ALA A 658 4.52 16.69 0.72
CA ALA A 658 5.89 16.18 0.79
C ALA A 658 6.86 17.01 -0.08
N ASP A 659 8.12 17.09 0.37
CA ASP A 659 9.27 17.67 -0.33
C ASP A 659 10.05 16.61 -1.12
N PHE A 660 10.11 15.40 -0.59
CA PHE A 660 10.65 14.21 -1.25
C PHE A 660 9.75 12.99 -0.97
N ALA A 661 9.89 11.94 -1.77
CA ALA A 661 9.18 10.69 -1.52
C ALA A 661 10.01 9.48 -1.90
N VAL A 662 9.84 8.38 -1.17
CA VAL A 662 10.26 7.06 -1.62
C VAL A 662 9.01 6.30 -2.03
N ALA A 663 9.01 5.73 -3.23
CA ALA A 663 7.89 4.94 -3.72
C ALA A 663 8.37 3.68 -4.43
N GLY A 664 7.58 2.62 -4.38
CA GLY A 664 7.91 1.38 -5.07
C GLY A 664 7.08 0.22 -4.57
N GLY A 665 7.64 -0.99 -4.60
CA GLY A 665 6.97 -2.18 -4.07
C GLY A 665 7.89 -3.35 -3.87
N VAL A 666 7.46 -4.26 -3.01
CA VAL A 666 8.15 -5.50 -2.66
C VAL A 666 7.12 -6.63 -2.51
N GLU A 667 7.43 -7.79 -3.08
CA GLU A 667 6.69 -9.02 -2.75
C GLU A 667 7.55 -10.26 -2.98
N LEU A 668 7.35 -11.27 -2.13
CA LEU A 668 7.97 -12.59 -2.18
C LEU A 668 6.87 -13.62 -2.40
N ALA A 669 6.46 -13.81 -3.65
CA ALA A 669 5.31 -14.63 -4.02
C ALA A 669 5.68 -16.05 -4.48
N CYS A 670 6.96 -16.37 -4.63
CA CYS A 670 7.44 -17.74 -4.83
C CYS A 670 7.39 -18.50 -3.51
N THR A 671 6.19 -18.66 -2.95
CA THR A 671 5.94 -19.44 -1.74
C THR A 671 5.01 -20.60 -2.05
N THR A 672 5.15 -21.72 -1.34
CA THR A 672 4.21 -22.85 -1.43
C THR A 672 2.75 -22.36 -1.35
N ARG A 673 2.48 -21.42 -0.43
CA ARG A 673 1.16 -20.82 -0.23
C ARG A 673 0.60 -20.18 -1.49
N ASP A 674 1.31 -19.20 -2.04
CA ASP A 674 0.79 -18.42 -3.17
C ASP A 674 0.78 -19.24 -4.46
N MET A 675 1.71 -20.18 -4.63
CA MET A 675 1.72 -21.11 -5.76
C MET A 675 0.49 -22.05 -5.75
N VAL A 676 0.15 -22.61 -4.60
CA VAL A 676 -1.06 -23.44 -4.42
C VAL A 676 -2.33 -22.61 -4.66
N LEU A 677 -2.44 -21.43 -4.05
CA LEU A 677 -3.64 -20.58 -4.19
C LEU A 677 -3.84 -20.07 -5.62
N CYS A 678 -2.77 -19.70 -6.33
CA CYS A 678 -2.86 -19.28 -7.73
C CYS A 678 -3.14 -20.46 -8.67
N SER A 679 -2.60 -21.65 -8.36
CA SER A 679 -2.91 -22.88 -9.10
C SER A 679 -4.37 -23.29 -8.93
N ALA A 680 -4.92 -23.20 -7.72
CA ALA A 680 -6.33 -23.49 -7.46
C ALA A 680 -7.29 -22.64 -8.33
N LEU A 681 -6.88 -21.41 -8.67
CA LEU A 681 -7.63 -20.50 -9.52
C LEU A 681 -7.31 -20.65 -11.03
N GLY A 682 -6.33 -21.49 -11.40
CA GLY A 682 -5.90 -21.70 -12.78
C GLY A 682 -5.17 -20.51 -13.40
N LEU A 683 -4.46 -19.71 -12.59
CA LEU A 683 -3.79 -18.48 -13.04
C LEU A 683 -2.35 -18.69 -13.53
N LEU A 684 -1.70 -19.76 -13.07
CA LEU A 684 -0.30 -20.02 -13.36
C LEU A 684 -0.11 -20.68 -14.72
N SER A 685 1.00 -20.39 -15.39
CA SER A 685 1.42 -21.08 -16.61
C SER A 685 1.90 -22.49 -16.29
N HIS A 686 1.61 -23.46 -17.15
CA HIS A 686 2.16 -24.83 -17.02
C HIS A 686 3.65 -24.91 -17.38
N SER A 687 4.17 -23.92 -18.10
CA SER A 687 5.59 -23.81 -18.45
C SER A 687 6.18 -22.53 -17.87
N ARG A 688 6.34 -21.47 -18.67
CA ARG A 688 6.86 -20.17 -18.22
C ARG A 688 6.03 -19.02 -18.77
N ASN A 689 6.08 -17.90 -18.05
CA ASN A 689 5.44 -16.66 -18.45
C ASN A 689 5.97 -16.14 -19.81
N ALA A 690 5.19 -16.28 -20.86
CA ALA A 690 5.52 -15.84 -22.21
C ALA A 690 4.51 -14.79 -22.72
N PRO A 691 4.59 -13.52 -22.25
CA PRO A 691 3.69 -12.45 -22.68
C PRO A 691 3.63 -12.34 -24.20
N PHE A 692 2.41 -12.23 -24.72
CA PHE A 692 2.07 -12.05 -26.14
C PHE A 692 2.31 -13.25 -27.06
N ASP A 693 2.84 -14.36 -26.55
CA ASP A 693 3.07 -15.58 -27.34
C ASP A 693 1.76 -16.33 -27.59
N ALA A 694 1.66 -17.05 -28.71
CA ALA A 694 0.53 -17.90 -29.05
C ALA A 694 0.33 -19.04 -28.02
N ALA A 695 1.40 -19.48 -27.36
CA ALA A 695 1.39 -20.52 -26.33
C ALA A 695 1.13 -19.98 -24.91
N ALA A 696 1.01 -18.67 -24.72
CA ALA A 696 0.78 -18.06 -23.42
C ALA A 696 -0.49 -18.62 -22.76
N ASP A 697 -0.36 -19.19 -21.55
CA ASP A 697 -1.42 -19.91 -20.85
C ASP A 697 -1.61 -19.48 -19.38
N GLY A 698 -0.82 -18.53 -18.91
CA GLY A 698 -0.82 -18.06 -17.52
C GLY A 698 0.48 -17.31 -17.19
N PHE A 699 0.60 -16.83 -15.96
CA PHE A 699 1.84 -16.21 -15.49
C PHE A 699 2.67 -17.18 -14.65
N THR A 700 3.95 -16.88 -14.48
CA THR A 700 4.82 -17.57 -13.51
C THR A 700 5.06 -16.64 -12.33
N PRO A 701 4.96 -17.06 -11.06
CA PRO A 701 5.26 -16.21 -9.91
C PRO A 701 6.70 -15.68 -9.97
N GLY A 702 6.90 -14.47 -9.45
CA GLY A 702 8.22 -13.89 -9.28
C GLY A 702 8.33 -13.19 -7.93
N ASP A 703 9.54 -13.09 -7.42
CA ASP A 703 9.90 -12.30 -6.25
C ASP A 703 10.62 -11.04 -6.70
N GLY A 704 10.47 -9.96 -5.95
CA GLY A 704 11.34 -8.81 -6.14
C GLY A 704 10.95 -7.57 -5.36
N CYS A 705 11.87 -6.61 -5.36
CA CYS A 705 11.69 -5.29 -4.79
C CYS A 705 12.26 -4.25 -5.75
N GLY A 706 11.55 -3.14 -5.94
CA GLY A 706 12.10 -1.96 -6.63
C GLY A 706 11.58 -0.69 -5.99
N LEU A 707 12.50 0.23 -5.68
CA LEU A 707 12.25 1.48 -4.97
C LEU A 707 12.83 2.66 -5.74
N PHE A 708 12.16 3.81 -5.62
CA PHE A 708 12.49 5.03 -6.33
C PHE A 708 12.43 6.22 -5.36
N LEU A 709 13.46 7.05 -5.38
CA LEU A 709 13.50 8.33 -4.67
C LEU A 709 13.05 9.43 -5.62
N LEU A 710 12.08 10.22 -5.17
CA LEU A 710 11.30 11.14 -5.99
C LEU A 710 11.34 12.54 -5.41
N LYS A 711 11.44 13.54 -6.29
CA LYS A 711 11.32 14.96 -5.96
C LYS A 711 10.53 15.66 -7.06
N ARG A 712 9.93 16.82 -6.76
CA ARG A 712 9.44 17.69 -7.84
C ARG A 712 10.61 18.01 -8.77
N TYR A 713 10.39 17.99 -10.07
CA TYR A 713 11.47 18.14 -11.05
C TYR A 713 12.29 19.42 -10.84
N ASP A 714 11.64 20.54 -10.53
CA ASP A 714 12.32 21.80 -10.26
C ASP A 714 13.16 21.76 -8.96
N ASP A 715 12.70 21.04 -7.94
CA ASP A 715 13.46 20.84 -6.70
C ASP A 715 14.68 19.95 -6.94
N ALA A 716 14.53 18.88 -7.73
CA ALA A 716 15.64 18.03 -8.12
C ALA A 716 16.73 18.82 -8.87
N ARG A 717 16.32 19.67 -9.82
CA ARG A 717 17.24 20.55 -10.56
C ARG A 717 17.94 21.55 -9.65
N ARG A 718 17.19 22.20 -8.75
CA ARG A 718 17.72 23.16 -7.78
C ARG A 718 18.79 22.51 -6.91
N ASP A 719 18.53 21.27 -6.49
CA ASP A 719 19.38 20.56 -5.54
C ASP A 719 20.52 19.79 -6.25
N GLY A 720 20.61 19.88 -7.59
CA GLY A 720 21.68 19.26 -8.38
C GLY A 720 21.59 17.73 -8.47
N ASP A 721 20.39 17.17 -8.28
CA ASP A 721 20.18 15.73 -8.33
C ASP A 721 20.39 15.16 -9.73
N THR A 722 20.94 13.95 -9.81
CA THR A 722 20.91 13.17 -11.05
C THR A 722 19.49 12.69 -11.32
N VAL A 723 18.93 13.02 -12.48
CA VAL A 723 17.57 12.62 -12.87
C VAL A 723 17.65 11.39 -13.78
N HIS A 724 17.13 10.26 -13.30
CA HIS A 724 17.06 9.00 -14.07
C HIS A 724 15.90 8.96 -15.07
N GLY A 725 14.88 9.80 -14.85
CA GLY A 725 13.72 9.98 -15.69
C GLY A 725 12.70 10.88 -15.01
N VAL A 726 11.70 11.33 -15.77
CA VAL A 726 10.68 12.27 -15.29
C VAL A 726 9.30 11.65 -15.45
N ILE A 727 8.62 11.44 -14.33
CA ILE A 727 7.22 11.03 -14.30
C ILE A 727 6.35 12.25 -14.62
N ARG A 728 5.66 12.18 -15.75
CA ARG A 728 4.80 13.26 -16.27
C ARG A 728 3.36 13.14 -15.79
N ALA A 729 2.85 11.92 -15.66
CA ALA A 729 1.48 11.67 -15.23
C ALA A 729 1.28 10.26 -14.67
N VAL A 730 0.27 10.12 -13.82
CA VAL A 730 -0.25 8.83 -13.34
C VAL A 730 -1.76 8.84 -13.51
N GLY A 731 -2.28 7.96 -14.35
CA GLY A 731 -3.70 7.76 -14.56
C GLY A 731 -4.16 6.46 -13.93
N ALA A 732 -5.31 6.49 -13.27
CA ALA A 732 -5.83 5.36 -12.52
C ALA A 732 -7.34 5.19 -12.69
N SER A 733 -7.86 3.97 -12.61
CA SER A 733 -9.29 3.68 -12.68
C SER A 733 -9.65 2.29 -12.11
N ASN A 734 -10.94 2.00 -12.03
CA ASN A 734 -11.46 0.67 -11.72
C ASN A 734 -12.49 0.20 -12.78
N ASP A 735 -12.47 -1.08 -13.14
CA ASP A 735 -13.41 -1.68 -14.10
C ASP A 735 -14.87 -1.69 -13.58
N ALA A 736 -15.04 -1.80 -12.26
CA ALA A 736 -16.31 -1.87 -11.53
C ALA A 736 -17.25 -2.97 -12.05
N LYS A 737 -16.69 -4.10 -12.48
CA LYS A 737 -17.41 -5.16 -13.20
C LYS A 737 -17.05 -6.57 -12.73
N SER A 738 -15.78 -6.96 -12.83
CA SER A 738 -15.30 -8.30 -12.46
C SER A 738 -14.06 -8.18 -11.59
N LEU A 739 -13.83 -9.17 -10.72
CA LEU A 739 -12.61 -9.21 -9.91
C LEU A 739 -11.46 -9.91 -10.64
N ILE A 740 -11.75 -10.79 -11.60
CA ILE A 740 -10.71 -11.60 -12.27
C ILE A 740 -10.56 -11.17 -13.73
N ALA A 741 -11.69 -10.97 -14.41
CA ALA A 741 -11.66 -10.68 -15.84
C ALA A 741 -11.33 -9.18 -16.07
N PRO A 742 -10.27 -8.86 -16.83
CA PRO A 742 -9.93 -7.47 -17.13
C PRO A 742 -10.92 -6.86 -18.13
N ASP A 743 -11.07 -5.53 -18.11
CA ASP A 743 -11.95 -4.80 -19.01
C ASP A 743 -11.22 -3.72 -19.83
N VAL A 744 -11.44 -3.73 -21.15
CA VAL A 744 -10.82 -2.77 -22.08
C VAL A 744 -11.16 -1.33 -21.71
N ALA A 745 -12.41 -1.06 -21.29
CA ALA A 745 -12.84 0.31 -21.03
C ALA A 745 -12.19 0.89 -19.77
N GLY A 746 -11.96 0.06 -18.74
CA GLY A 746 -11.21 0.49 -17.55
C GLY A 746 -9.76 0.79 -17.87
N GLN A 747 -9.05 -0.10 -18.59
CA GLN A 747 -7.67 0.17 -18.99
C GLN A 747 -7.53 1.44 -19.85
N VAL A 748 -8.41 1.63 -20.83
CA VAL A 748 -8.46 2.88 -21.62
C VAL A 748 -8.69 4.10 -20.72
N ARG A 749 -9.58 4.00 -19.72
CA ARG A 749 -9.88 5.09 -18.79
C ARG A 749 -8.65 5.49 -17.97
N ALA A 750 -7.88 4.53 -17.46
CA ALA A 750 -6.62 4.80 -16.76
C ALA A 750 -5.63 5.52 -17.69
N MET A 751 -5.45 5.03 -18.93
CA MET A 751 -4.55 5.64 -19.89
C MET A 751 -5.00 7.08 -20.26
N GLN A 752 -6.28 7.28 -20.59
CA GLN A 752 -6.85 8.59 -20.90
C GLN A 752 -6.66 9.60 -19.75
N ARG A 753 -6.80 9.15 -18.51
CA ARG A 753 -6.55 10.00 -17.32
C ARG A 753 -5.08 10.39 -17.18
N ALA A 754 -4.15 9.55 -17.61
CA ALA A 754 -2.74 9.90 -17.65
C ALA A 754 -2.48 10.95 -18.74
N PHE A 755 -3.01 10.74 -19.95
CA PHE A 755 -2.84 11.70 -21.05
C PHE A 755 -3.52 13.06 -20.80
N ALA A 756 -4.63 13.08 -20.05
CA ALA A 756 -5.29 14.33 -19.65
C ALA A 756 -4.45 15.24 -18.75
N GLN A 757 -3.32 14.76 -18.22
CA GLN A 757 -2.41 15.52 -17.35
C GLN A 757 -1.18 16.08 -18.09
N VAL A 758 -0.98 15.70 -19.36
CA VAL A 758 0.21 16.08 -20.15
C VAL A 758 -0.19 16.88 -21.39
N ASP A 759 0.83 17.45 -22.04
CA ASP A 759 0.75 18.30 -23.23
C ASP A 759 1.16 17.56 -24.51
N PHE A 760 1.22 16.23 -24.48
CA PHE A 760 1.61 15.43 -25.63
C PHE A 760 0.63 14.30 -25.92
N GLU A 761 0.58 13.94 -27.20
CA GLU A 761 -0.35 12.94 -27.73
C GLU A 761 0.20 11.51 -27.58
N PRO A 762 -0.69 10.48 -27.50
CA PRO A 762 -0.30 9.07 -27.47
C PRO A 762 0.60 8.63 -28.63
N CYS A 763 0.46 9.25 -29.81
CA CYS A 763 1.32 8.95 -30.98
C CYS A 763 2.81 9.29 -30.76
N THR A 764 3.13 10.08 -29.73
CA THR A 764 4.50 10.47 -29.40
C THR A 764 5.18 9.56 -28.39
N VAL A 765 4.45 8.59 -27.82
CA VAL A 765 5.04 7.56 -26.94
C VAL A 765 5.76 6.52 -27.78
N ASP A 766 7.03 6.28 -27.47
CA ASP A 766 7.93 5.40 -28.22
C ASP A 766 7.90 3.96 -27.68
N TYR A 767 7.79 3.81 -26.36
CA TYR A 767 7.81 2.52 -25.66
C TYR A 767 6.64 2.37 -24.69
N LEU A 768 5.97 1.22 -24.73
CA LEU A 768 4.97 0.80 -23.75
C LEU A 768 5.49 -0.44 -23.02
N GLU A 769 5.87 -0.25 -21.77
CA GLU A 769 6.02 -1.33 -20.80
C GLU A 769 4.61 -1.77 -20.38
N ALA A 770 4.13 -2.81 -21.05
CA ALA A 770 2.82 -3.38 -20.84
C ALA A 770 2.78 -4.17 -19.52
N HIS A 771 1.57 -4.34 -18.98
CA HIS A 771 1.32 -5.26 -17.90
C HIS A 771 1.69 -6.69 -18.33
N GLY A 772 1.31 -7.13 -19.53
CA GLY A 772 1.84 -8.31 -20.23
C GLY A 772 1.94 -9.55 -19.34
N THR A 773 0.79 -10.10 -18.92
CA THR A 773 0.78 -11.20 -17.95
C THR A 773 1.02 -12.57 -18.56
N GLY A 774 1.02 -12.70 -19.89
CA GLY A 774 1.08 -14.01 -20.53
C GLY A 774 -0.23 -14.79 -20.39
N THR A 775 -1.34 -14.10 -20.11
CA THR A 775 -2.67 -14.70 -20.10
C THR A 775 -3.37 -14.44 -21.43
N LYS A 776 -4.03 -15.46 -22.00
CA LYS A 776 -4.74 -15.33 -23.30
C LYS A 776 -5.78 -14.21 -23.33
N VAL A 777 -6.45 -13.97 -22.20
CA VAL A 777 -7.47 -12.91 -22.10
C VAL A 777 -6.82 -11.57 -21.76
N GLY A 778 -5.90 -11.52 -20.79
CA GLY A 778 -5.27 -10.27 -20.35
C GLY A 778 -4.48 -9.61 -21.47
N ASP A 779 -3.62 -10.35 -22.17
CA ASP A 779 -2.80 -9.80 -23.25
C ASP A 779 -3.68 -9.25 -24.39
N ARG A 780 -4.78 -9.93 -24.74
CA ARG A 780 -5.73 -9.44 -25.77
C ARG A 780 -6.46 -8.17 -25.32
N VAL A 781 -6.93 -8.13 -24.08
CA VAL A 781 -7.60 -6.95 -23.51
C VAL A 781 -6.65 -5.75 -23.49
N GLU A 782 -5.40 -5.98 -23.10
CA GLU A 782 -4.38 -4.93 -23.05
C GLU A 782 -4.02 -4.37 -24.43
N ILE A 783 -3.78 -5.24 -25.43
CA ILE A 783 -3.51 -4.76 -26.79
C ILE A 783 -4.74 -4.06 -27.39
N ALA A 784 -5.96 -4.53 -27.12
CA ALA A 784 -7.18 -3.85 -27.55
C ALA A 784 -7.35 -2.47 -26.88
N ALA A 785 -7.00 -2.33 -25.60
CA ALA A 785 -7.01 -1.05 -24.89
C ALA A 785 -5.95 -0.11 -25.46
N ALA A 786 -4.73 -0.61 -25.68
CA ALA A 786 -3.65 0.14 -26.32
C ALA A 786 -4.07 0.61 -27.72
N ALA A 787 -4.73 -0.24 -28.52
CA ALA A 787 -5.17 0.12 -29.87
C ALA A 787 -6.15 1.31 -29.88
N ARG A 788 -7.07 1.37 -28.92
CA ARG A 788 -8.02 2.48 -28.83
C ARG A 788 -7.38 3.85 -28.58
N LEU A 789 -6.17 3.88 -28.03
CA LEU A 789 -5.50 5.13 -27.65
C LEU A 789 -4.25 5.42 -28.48
N TYR A 790 -3.44 4.41 -28.76
CA TYR A 790 -2.15 4.53 -29.41
C TYR A 790 -2.20 4.38 -30.94
N ALA A 791 -3.31 3.93 -31.54
CA ALA A 791 -3.42 3.77 -32.99
C ALA A 791 -3.62 5.09 -33.76
N GLY A 792 -4.07 6.15 -33.09
CA GLY A 792 -4.36 7.44 -33.73
C GLY A 792 -3.12 8.31 -33.95
N GLY A 793 -3.19 9.18 -34.97
CA GLY A 793 -2.19 10.21 -35.27
C GLY A 793 -0.95 9.71 -36.03
N PRO A 794 -0.23 10.60 -36.72
CA PRO A 794 1.01 10.25 -37.41
C PRO A 794 2.10 9.89 -36.38
N ARG A 795 2.81 8.77 -36.61
CA ARG A 795 3.96 8.34 -35.78
C ARG A 795 5.26 8.40 -36.58
N ALA A 796 6.33 8.78 -35.89
CA ALA A 796 7.68 8.79 -36.47
C ALA A 796 8.27 7.36 -36.60
N GLY A 797 7.77 6.41 -35.81
CA GLY A 797 8.17 5.00 -35.82
C GLY A 797 7.13 4.15 -35.11
N ALA A 798 7.26 2.83 -35.23
CA ALA A 798 6.34 1.91 -34.57
C ALA A 798 6.45 1.99 -33.04
N LEU A 799 5.31 1.96 -32.35
CA LEU A 799 5.28 1.82 -30.89
C LEU A 799 5.93 0.50 -30.50
N ARG A 800 6.93 0.54 -29.62
CA ARG A 800 7.58 -0.66 -29.10
C ARG A 800 6.84 -1.12 -27.85
N ILE A 801 6.45 -2.38 -27.79
CA ILE A 801 5.74 -2.96 -26.64
C ILE A 801 6.60 -4.07 -26.03
N GLY A 802 6.70 -4.12 -24.70
CA GLY A 802 7.45 -5.14 -23.98
C GLY A 802 6.93 -5.37 -22.58
N SER A 803 7.44 -6.40 -21.90
CA SER A 803 7.15 -6.65 -20.48
C SER A 803 8.33 -7.27 -19.75
N ALA A 804 8.68 -6.73 -18.58
CA ALA A 804 9.67 -7.29 -17.66
C ALA A 804 9.29 -8.69 -17.13
N LYS A 805 8.01 -9.05 -17.19
CA LYS A 805 7.52 -10.32 -16.62
C LYS A 805 8.04 -11.57 -17.34
N SER A 806 8.48 -11.44 -18.60
CA SER A 806 9.14 -12.52 -19.33
C SER A 806 10.52 -12.88 -18.74
N PHE A 807 11.15 -11.97 -18.00
CA PHE A 807 12.47 -12.19 -17.39
C PHE A 807 12.38 -12.70 -15.95
N PHE A 808 11.57 -12.05 -15.13
CA PHE A 808 11.57 -12.25 -13.67
C PHE A 808 10.31 -12.92 -13.14
N GLY A 809 9.38 -13.31 -14.02
CA GLY A 809 8.03 -13.71 -13.61
C GLY A 809 7.17 -12.52 -13.22
N HIS A 810 5.98 -12.79 -12.74
CA HIS A 810 5.07 -11.79 -12.22
C HIS A 810 5.36 -11.52 -10.74
N THR A 811 5.99 -10.39 -10.45
CA THR A 811 6.40 -9.98 -9.09
C THR A 811 5.30 -9.33 -8.25
N PHE A 812 4.04 -9.70 -8.49
CA PHE A 812 2.86 -9.23 -7.74
C PHE A 812 2.88 -7.73 -7.42
N ALA A 813 2.90 -7.31 -6.13
CA ALA A 813 2.90 -5.90 -5.75
C ALA A 813 4.09 -5.10 -6.32
N ALA A 814 5.24 -5.75 -6.55
CA ALA A 814 6.44 -5.15 -7.15
C ALA A 814 6.43 -5.13 -8.69
N ALA A 815 5.38 -5.61 -9.36
CA ALA A 815 5.35 -5.74 -10.82
C ALA A 815 5.43 -4.40 -11.56
N GLY A 816 4.79 -3.35 -11.02
CA GLY A 816 4.91 -1.99 -11.53
C GLY A 816 6.33 -1.43 -11.38
N SER A 817 6.97 -1.68 -10.22
CA SER A 817 8.37 -1.30 -9.99
C SER A 817 9.33 -1.98 -10.96
N ALA A 818 9.15 -3.27 -11.25
CA ALA A 818 9.98 -3.97 -12.24
C ALA A 818 9.88 -3.32 -13.63
N GLY A 819 8.66 -2.99 -14.06
CA GLY A 819 8.42 -2.31 -15.34
C GLY A 819 8.98 -0.88 -15.38
N LEU A 820 8.79 -0.11 -14.30
CA LEU A 820 9.33 1.25 -14.19
C LEU A 820 10.87 1.24 -14.15
N LEU A 821 11.48 0.33 -13.39
CA LEU A 821 12.93 0.18 -13.33
C LEU A 821 13.51 -0.15 -14.71
N ARG A 822 12.93 -1.13 -15.41
CA ARG A 822 13.29 -1.47 -16.80
C ARG A 822 13.19 -0.27 -17.73
N THR A 823 12.11 0.50 -17.61
CA THR A 823 11.85 1.69 -18.42
C THR A 823 12.87 2.80 -18.17
N LEU A 824 13.18 3.10 -16.92
CA LEU A 824 14.17 4.13 -16.54
C LEU A 824 15.59 3.74 -16.98
N LEU A 825 15.96 2.46 -16.82
CA LEU A 825 17.25 1.94 -17.27
C LEU A 825 17.35 1.95 -18.80
N ALA A 826 16.27 1.62 -19.52
CA ALA A 826 16.20 1.72 -20.97
C ALA A 826 16.34 3.16 -21.49
N LEU A 827 15.67 4.12 -20.85
CA LEU A 827 15.80 5.55 -21.17
C LEU A 827 17.25 6.02 -20.96
N ARG A 828 17.85 5.68 -19.82
CA ARG A 828 19.24 6.02 -19.48
C ARG A 828 20.24 5.39 -20.46
N ALA A 829 20.01 4.14 -20.85
CA ALA A 829 20.85 3.43 -21.80
C ALA A 829 20.60 3.85 -23.27
N GLY A 830 19.56 4.65 -23.55
CA GLY A 830 19.13 4.94 -24.91
C GLY A 830 18.87 3.68 -25.74
N THR A 831 18.30 2.64 -25.12
CA THR A 831 18.16 1.29 -25.71
C THR A 831 16.76 0.76 -25.42
N LEU A 832 16.04 0.34 -26.45
CA LEU A 832 14.76 -0.37 -26.34
C LEU A 832 15.02 -1.79 -25.84
N PRO A 833 14.39 -2.22 -24.73
CA PRO A 833 14.69 -3.50 -24.12
C PRO A 833 13.97 -4.67 -24.83
N PRO A 834 14.62 -5.85 -24.97
CA PRO A 834 14.02 -7.02 -25.60
C PRO A 834 12.93 -7.65 -24.75
N ASN A 835 11.94 -8.30 -25.36
CA ASN A 835 11.07 -9.28 -24.72
C ASN A 835 11.68 -10.68 -24.90
N THR A 836 11.67 -11.51 -23.85
CA THR A 836 12.12 -12.91 -23.94
C THR A 836 10.92 -13.85 -23.97
N LEU A 837 11.16 -15.14 -24.25
CA LEU A 837 10.15 -16.21 -24.34
C LEU A 837 9.06 -16.06 -25.43
N LEU A 838 9.05 -14.97 -26.18
CA LEU A 838 8.20 -14.80 -27.36
C LEU A 838 8.82 -15.50 -28.58
N ARG A 839 8.24 -16.63 -29.00
CA ARG A 839 8.61 -17.41 -30.19
C ARG A 839 7.66 -17.14 -31.35
N THR A 840 6.36 -17.08 -31.10
CA THR A 840 5.34 -16.88 -32.12
C THR A 840 4.30 -15.93 -31.58
N LEU A 841 4.21 -14.73 -32.15
CA LEU A 841 3.22 -13.73 -31.78
C LEU A 841 1.81 -14.31 -31.90
N ASN A 842 1.00 -14.12 -30.87
CA ASN A 842 -0.39 -14.57 -30.89
C ASN A 842 -1.21 -13.74 -31.92
N PRO A 843 -1.72 -14.36 -33.00
CA PRO A 843 -2.46 -13.64 -34.04
C PRO A 843 -3.76 -13.03 -33.52
N ALA A 844 -4.31 -13.54 -32.41
CA ALA A 844 -5.55 -13.04 -31.81
C ALA A 844 -5.37 -11.74 -31.00
N LEU A 845 -4.14 -11.24 -30.84
CA LEU A 845 -3.89 -9.95 -30.16
C LEU A 845 -4.41 -8.76 -30.98
N GLY A 846 -4.50 -8.89 -32.31
CA GLY A 846 -4.86 -7.78 -33.17
C GLY A 846 -3.82 -6.66 -33.18
N LEU A 847 -2.53 -6.98 -32.96
CA LEU A 847 -1.43 -5.99 -32.88
C LEU A 847 -1.37 -5.08 -34.12
N ALA A 848 -1.72 -5.60 -35.29
CA ALA A 848 -1.76 -4.85 -36.55
C ALA A 848 -2.75 -3.65 -36.54
N ALA A 849 -3.68 -3.59 -35.58
CA ALA A 849 -4.53 -2.42 -35.37
C ALA A 849 -3.75 -1.21 -34.81
N ILE A 850 -2.52 -1.42 -34.39
CA ILE A 850 -1.58 -0.40 -33.92
C ILE A 850 -0.36 -0.45 -34.85
N PRO A 851 0.20 0.69 -35.28
CA PRO A 851 1.56 0.74 -35.81
C PRO A 851 2.56 0.40 -34.69
N ALA A 852 2.63 -0.86 -34.27
CA ALA A 852 3.39 -1.34 -33.11
C ALA A 852 4.10 -2.67 -33.37
N GLU A 853 5.21 -2.88 -32.66
CA GLU A 853 6.02 -4.09 -32.71
C GLU A 853 6.42 -4.53 -31.29
N ILE A 854 6.54 -5.84 -31.09
CA ILE A 854 7.06 -6.41 -29.85
C ILE A 854 8.51 -6.83 -30.10
N ALA A 855 9.45 -6.05 -29.58
CA ALA A 855 10.88 -6.28 -29.82
C ALA A 855 11.34 -7.54 -29.09
N THR A 856 12.00 -8.47 -29.78
CA THR A 856 12.62 -9.66 -29.19
C THR A 856 14.15 -9.53 -29.06
N ARG A 857 14.69 -8.37 -29.44
CA ARG A 857 16.10 -8.02 -29.39
C ARG A 857 16.26 -6.60 -28.85
N ALA A 858 17.39 -6.33 -28.20
CA ALA A 858 17.73 -4.98 -27.79
C ALA A 858 18.00 -4.13 -29.04
N GLU A 859 17.41 -2.94 -29.12
CA GLU A 859 17.56 -2.03 -30.25
C GLU A 859 17.99 -0.64 -29.76
N PRO A 860 18.81 0.10 -30.52
CA PRO A 860 19.05 1.51 -30.21
C PRO A 860 17.72 2.28 -30.12
N TRP A 861 17.58 3.11 -29.11
CA TRP A 861 16.46 4.03 -28.97
C TRP A 861 16.98 5.43 -29.30
N PRO A 862 17.05 5.85 -30.58
CA PRO A 862 17.48 7.20 -30.90
C PRO A 862 16.48 8.22 -30.34
N ARG A 863 16.97 9.35 -29.85
CA ARG A 863 16.11 10.45 -29.42
C ARG A 863 15.44 11.08 -30.65
N PRO A 864 14.10 11.19 -30.68
CA PRO A 864 13.42 11.85 -31.79
C PRO A 864 13.71 13.36 -31.83
N SER A 865 13.79 13.95 -33.03
CA SER A 865 14.07 15.38 -33.18
C SER A 865 13.00 16.24 -32.47
N GLY A 866 13.45 17.24 -31.69
CA GLY A 866 12.57 18.22 -31.05
C GLY A 866 11.80 17.74 -29.81
N ARG A 867 11.97 16.49 -29.34
CA ARG A 867 11.31 16.01 -28.10
C ARG A 867 12.17 14.99 -27.34
N PRO A 868 11.90 14.78 -26.03
CA PRO A 868 12.50 13.66 -25.31
C PRO A 868 11.97 12.31 -25.80
N ARG A 869 12.73 11.24 -25.53
CA ARG A 869 12.21 9.86 -25.52
C ARG A 869 11.07 9.74 -24.52
N ARG A 870 10.01 9.02 -24.91
CA ARG A 870 8.80 8.87 -24.12
C ARG A 870 8.43 7.41 -23.94
N ALA A 871 8.12 7.04 -22.70
CA ALA A 871 7.59 5.73 -22.36
C ALA A 871 6.29 5.82 -21.58
N ALA A 872 5.58 4.69 -21.57
CA ALA A 872 4.46 4.44 -20.70
C ALA A 872 4.66 3.11 -19.95
N VAL A 873 4.17 3.04 -18.70
CA VAL A 873 4.20 1.83 -17.87
C VAL A 873 2.80 1.51 -17.38
N SER A 874 2.30 0.31 -17.68
CA SER A 874 0.99 -0.18 -17.26
C SER A 874 1.10 -1.22 -16.16
N SER A 875 0.21 -1.15 -15.16
CA SER A 875 -0.04 -2.28 -14.27
C SER A 875 -1.52 -2.41 -13.94
N PHE A 876 -2.06 -3.62 -14.14
CA PHE A 876 -3.48 -3.93 -13.99
C PHE A 876 -3.64 -5.01 -12.92
N GLY A 877 -4.24 -4.63 -11.80
CA GLY A 877 -4.49 -5.50 -10.66
C GLY A 877 -5.81 -6.24 -10.76
N THR A 878 -5.84 -7.45 -10.20
CA THR A 878 -7.06 -8.16 -9.78
C THR A 878 -7.99 -7.19 -9.04
N GLY A 879 -9.29 -7.30 -9.29
CA GLY A 879 -10.27 -6.30 -8.87
C GLY A 879 -10.56 -5.23 -9.93
N GLY A 880 -9.94 -5.34 -11.11
CA GLY A 880 -10.06 -4.35 -12.19
C GLY A 880 -9.35 -3.05 -11.87
N ILE A 881 -8.29 -3.09 -11.06
CA ILE A 881 -7.58 -1.90 -10.55
C ILE A 881 -6.49 -1.51 -11.55
N ASN A 882 -6.67 -0.41 -12.29
CA ASN A 882 -5.80 -0.09 -13.43
C ASN A 882 -4.97 1.17 -13.16
N TYR A 883 -3.65 1.10 -13.36
CA TYR A 883 -2.73 2.23 -13.32
C TYR A 883 -1.89 2.33 -14.61
N HIS A 884 -1.64 3.56 -15.05
CA HIS A 884 -0.84 3.87 -16.23
C HIS A 884 0.02 5.11 -15.97
N VAL A 885 1.33 5.00 -16.15
CA VAL A 885 2.31 6.06 -15.86
C VAL A 885 2.97 6.50 -17.15
N LEU A 886 3.07 7.82 -17.35
CA LEU A 886 3.81 8.42 -18.47
C LEU A 886 5.17 8.93 -17.98
N VAL A 887 6.24 8.53 -18.67
CA VAL A 887 7.63 8.81 -18.30
C VAL A 887 8.38 9.41 -19.49
N GLU A 888 9.25 10.39 -19.23
CA GLU A 888 10.18 10.95 -20.21
C GLU A 888 11.63 10.79 -19.73
N GLU A 889 12.58 10.78 -20.67
CA GLU A 889 13.98 11.09 -20.33
C GLU A 889 14.12 12.52 -19.80
N ASP A 890 15.16 12.81 -19.02
CA ASP A 890 15.44 14.16 -18.54
C ASP A 890 15.67 15.14 -19.71
N PRO A 891 14.84 16.19 -19.86
CA PRO A 891 14.99 17.16 -20.94
C PRO A 891 16.35 17.89 -20.94
N ALA A 892 16.97 18.07 -19.76
CA ALA A 892 18.21 18.85 -19.61
C ALA A 892 19.51 18.07 -19.79
N HIS A 893 19.43 16.74 -19.85
CA HIS A 893 20.57 15.92 -20.24
C HIS A 893 21.13 16.32 -21.64
N HIS A 894 20.28 16.95 -22.47
CA HIS A 894 20.65 17.48 -23.79
C HIS A 894 21.60 18.69 -23.74
N THR A 895 21.38 19.67 -22.85
CA THR A 895 22.17 20.91 -22.85
C THR A 895 23.64 20.66 -22.53
N HIS A 896 23.95 19.68 -21.66
CA HIS A 896 25.34 19.36 -21.33
C HIS A 896 26.07 18.59 -22.43
N HIS A 897 25.39 17.68 -23.16
CA HIS A 897 26.01 16.96 -24.27
C HIS A 897 26.24 17.85 -25.49
N THR A 898 25.28 18.72 -25.86
CA THR A 898 25.47 19.65 -26.98
C THR A 898 26.54 20.70 -26.68
N HIS A 899 26.65 21.20 -25.43
CA HIS A 899 27.72 22.13 -25.07
C HIS A 899 29.10 21.46 -25.09
N ARG A 900 29.21 20.19 -24.68
CA ARG A 900 30.46 19.43 -24.70
C ARG A 900 30.89 19.07 -26.13
N GLU A 901 29.96 18.62 -26.96
CA GLU A 901 30.21 18.35 -28.39
C GLU A 901 30.54 19.64 -29.15
N HIS A 902 29.87 20.76 -28.87
CA HIS A 902 30.21 22.05 -29.48
C HIS A 902 31.57 22.59 -29.00
N HIS A 903 31.96 22.34 -27.74
CA HIS A 903 33.28 22.72 -27.22
C HIS A 903 34.39 21.89 -27.88
N GLU A 904 34.22 20.56 -27.96
CA GLU A 904 35.18 19.65 -28.60
C GLU A 904 35.27 19.88 -30.12
N HIS A 905 34.16 20.21 -30.79
CA HIS A 905 34.17 20.60 -32.21
C HIS A 905 34.83 21.96 -32.44
N ARG A 906 34.70 22.91 -31.51
CA ARG A 906 35.33 24.24 -31.60
C ARG A 906 36.84 24.15 -31.34
N GLU A 907 37.26 23.37 -30.35
CA GLU A 907 38.68 23.06 -30.11
C GLU A 907 39.32 22.30 -31.27
N ASN A 908 38.63 21.33 -31.86
CA ASN A 908 39.12 20.61 -33.05
C ASN A 908 39.19 21.49 -34.30
N ARG A 909 38.32 22.50 -34.43
CA ARG A 909 38.35 23.46 -35.53
C ARG A 909 39.48 24.50 -35.35
N GLU A 910 39.67 25.01 -34.15
CA GLU A 910 40.77 25.90 -33.80
C GLU A 910 42.15 25.22 -33.92
N ASN A 911 42.24 23.92 -33.60
CA ASN A 911 43.48 23.14 -33.81
C ASN A 911 43.77 22.83 -35.29
N ARG A 912 42.75 22.69 -36.14
CA ARG A 912 42.92 22.54 -37.60
C ARG A 912 43.34 23.85 -38.28
N GLU A 913 42.81 24.97 -37.82
CA GLU A 913 43.17 26.31 -38.34
C GLU A 913 44.59 26.73 -37.89
N LYS A 914 45.09 26.24 -36.73
CA LYS A 914 46.49 26.42 -36.29
C LYS A 914 47.50 25.44 -36.92
N GLY A 915 47.03 24.37 -37.55
CA GLY A 915 47.86 23.33 -38.18
C GLY A 915 48.16 23.53 -39.67
N SER A 916 47.68 24.61 -40.29
CA SER A 916 47.89 24.90 -41.72
C SER A 916 48.64 26.23 -41.92
N GLY A 917 49.92 26.25 -41.52
CA GLY A 917 50.91 27.25 -41.92
C GLY A 917 52.13 26.54 -42.52
N PRO A 918 52.76 27.07 -43.59
CA PRO A 918 53.49 26.28 -44.56
C PRO A 918 54.84 25.75 -44.05
N ARG A 919 55.12 24.48 -44.35
CA ARG A 919 56.44 23.99 -44.76
C ARG A 919 56.30 23.28 -46.08
#